data_AF-A0A7W8DNP3-F1
#
_entry.id   AF-A0A7W8DNP3-F1
#
_cell.length_a   1.000
_cell.length_b   1.000
_cell.length_c   1.000
_cell.angle_alpha   90.00
_cell.angle_beta   90.00
_cell.angle_gamma   90.00
#
_symmetry.space_group_name_H-M   'P 1'
#
loop_
_entity.id
_entity.type
_entity.pdbx_description
1 polymer ?
#
loop_
_entity_poly.entity_id
_entity_poly.type
_entity_poly.pdbx_seq_one_letter_code
_entity_poly.pdbx_strand_id
1 'polypeptide(L)'
;MLISGFRLGLFSLAMLHASQAGAQVTSRTDTVGKWLNEWHAAGTAAGLSEITYENRDGKHSPLPPGLYPQLQTFQPDAKSGPPTGPAVVLRLNPTVGNCSMSAPADKGGSLPRMYQMDPSGQKFLMMQYLANNLMIYPEHQDHDPGANGIGGYGDMYPSNNACTLITQGSSGSDQPFLKAILATLAAFPPDTQRTLIQKRLLIPTVQSLFRQANRQVKTETDYFTGKAHPVVFDAADLDEEKMVRLAHEMRPPMIPPVVQMEVLKETAGAEGKDFFEAGKPHPSKLADTPVSIARIMRERSSESTLVISARKSADLMGRPVKLQWHLLQGDPRFVSLESSPEVPEARVRVRWQPPIQSVRGLLSHRIDIGVFASNGISTSAPAFITFYLLPNERHFYDAQGRVSEIYYQAHNPDLGLPTSPRDLRWLQAMRAISITGEGLRSRLTEKLLPPAERLAISQLWQPLNEQWLAQQKIESDPAKKEESEKLKNRLLDDVAKALHQPLSGNPGSTARLAIEHSLEGIVAFTDLFPAFQKELLTLAAKSPKTTAVADIATEVKRLQDLNILLEENGGTFTTATAPDKLTSADRYYLSGLNRTLLSQVLFPEVLERSLAPAWVDPRLTTPKPWRDVNRYDESGRLIGWIRHQGRRTAWFDPEGRHLPEGPKKPELAQPVVYEKTEKGVLDWRVR
;
A
#
# COMPACT_ATOMS: atom_id res chain seq x y z
N MET A 1 -4.40 62.61 68.24
CA MET A 1 -5.17 61.40 68.55
C MET A 1 -4.64 60.28 67.65
N LEU A 2 -4.04 59.25 68.28
CA LEU A 2 -3.81 57.86 67.84
C LEU A 2 -2.99 57.64 66.54
N ILE A 3 -1.66 57.40 66.60
CA ILE A 3 -0.95 56.10 66.88
C ILE A 3 -1.22 55.10 65.73
N SER A 4 -0.31 54.50 64.97
CA SER A 4 1.12 54.14 65.03
C SER A 4 1.54 53.82 63.58
N GLY A 5 2.80 53.70 63.15
CA GLY A 5 3.86 52.86 63.71
C GLY A 5 4.68 52.32 62.54
N PHE A 6 5.82 52.96 62.31
CA PHE A 6 6.92 52.53 61.46
C PHE A 6 7.43 51.15 61.91
N ARG A 7 7.62 50.21 60.97
CA ARG A 7 8.72 49.22 60.98
C ARG A 7 8.87 48.61 59.58
N LEU A 8 9.61 49.32 58.75
CA LEU A 8 10.28 48.79 57.57
C LEU A 8 11.55 48.05 58.01
N GLY A 9 11.88 46.97 57.31
CA GLY A 9 13.28 46.56 57.14
C GLY A 9 13.69 45.26 57.79
N LEU A 10 13.19 44.14 57.27
CA LEU A 10 13.87 42.84 57.20
C LEU A 10 12.95 41.91 56.42
N PHE A 11 13.19 41.75 55.11
CA PHE A 11 12.80 40.64 54.22
C PHE A 11 12.85 41.15 52.76
N SER A 12 14.05 41.47 52.30
CA SER A 12 14.32 41.71 50.88
C SER A 12 15.55 40.92 50.49
N LEU A 13 15.46 39.59 50.58
CA LEU A 13 16.42 38.66 49.96
C LEU A 13 15.88 37.21 49.95
N ALA A 14 14.65 36.99 49.46
CA ALA A 14 14.10 35.64 49.26
C ALA A 14 12.93 35.59 48.25
N MET A 15 12.86 36.51 47.28
CA MET A 15 11.82 36.52 46.23
C MET A 15 12.42 36.60 44.82
N LEU A 16 13.49 35.85 44.60
CA LEU A 16 13.96 35.43 43.29
C LEU A 16 14.24 33.95 43.46
N HIS A 17 13.20 33.13 43.23
CA HIS A 17 13.13 31.67 43.07
C HIS A 17 11.69 31.20 43.42
N ALA A 18 10.67 32.01 43.12
CA ALA A 18 9.31 31.48 42.98
C ALA A 18 9.27 30.77 41.63
N SER A 19 9.72 29.51 41.63
CA SER A 19 9.40 28.56 40.57
C SER A 19 7.90 28.66 40.32
N GLN A 20 7.49 29.08 39.12
CA GLN A 20 6.15 28.81 38.65
C GLN A 20 5.95 27.30 38.75
N ALA A 21 5.23 26.86 39.77
CA ALA A 21 4.72 25.50 39.85
C ALA A 21 3.71 25.36 38.69
N GLY A 22 4.21 25.01 37.51
CA GLY A 22 3.43 24.82 36.30
C GLY A 22 2.49 23.64 36.49
N ALA A 23 1.24 23.80 36.08
CA ALA A 23 0.22 22.76 36.14
C ALA A 23 0.74 21.42 35.57
N GLN A 24 0.31 20.31 36.15
CA GLN A 24 0.62 18.95 35.68
C GLN A 24 0.45 18.81 34.15
N VAL A 25 1.46 18.30 33.45
CA VAL A 25 1.43 18.11 31.99
C VAL A 25 0.43 17.02 31.61
N THR A 26 0.42 15.92 32.36
CA THR A 26 -0.47 14.77 32.12
C THR A 26 -0.86 14.03 33.40
N SER A 27 -2.07 13.47 33.42
CA SER A 27 -2.56 12.59 34.49
C SER A 27 -2.09 11.14 34.37
N ARG A 28 -1.32 10.79 33.34
CA ARG A 28 -0.73 9.46 33.17
C ARG A 28 0.22 9.12 34.32
N THR A 29 0.18 7.86 34.75
CA THR A 29 1.00 7.32 35.85
C THR A 29 2.07 6.33 35.39
N ASP A 30 2.14 6.07 34.08
CA ASP A 30 3.20 5.28 33.45
C ASP A 30 4.53 6.03 33.43
N THR A 31 5.59 5.34 33.00
CA THR A 31 6.96 5.87 32.94
C THR A 31 7.03 7.22 32.21
N VAL A 32 6.41 7.30 31.03
CA VAL A 32 6.36 8.52 30.22
C VAL A 32 5.63 9.65 30.96
N GLY A 33 4.47 9.37 31.54
CA GLY A 33 3.71 10.36 32.31
C GLY A 33 4.50 10.95 33.48
N LYS A 34 5.25 10.10 34.20
CA LYS A 34 6.13 10.55 35.29
C LYS A 34 7.25 11.46 34.77
N TRP A 35 7.98 11.03 33.74
CA TRP A 35 9.04 11.84 33.13
C TRP A 35 8.55 13.21 32.68
N LEU A 36 7.41 13.28 31.98
CA LEU A 36 6.89 14.56 31.49
C LEU A 36 6.58 15.53 32.63
N ASN A 37 5.96 15.05 33.71
CA ASN A 37 5.66 15.88 34.86
C ASN A 37 6.94 16.31 35.61
N GLU A 38 7.89 15.40 35.80
CA GLU A 38 9.17 15.67 36.46
C GLU A 38 10.04 16.66 35.66
N TRP A 39 10.22 16.43 34.36
CA TRP A 39 11.01 17.29 33.48
C TRP A 39 10.37 18.67 33.31
N HIS A 40 9.03 18.75 33.27
CA HIS A 40 8.35 20.04 33.23
C HIS A 40 8.51 20.80 34.55
N ALA A 41 8.35 20.12 35.70
CA ALA A 41 8.58 20.72 37.01
C ALA A 41 10.04 21.21 37.18
N ALA A 42 11.00 20.51 36.57
CA ALA A 42 12.40 20.91 36.51
C ALA A 42 12.69 22.03 35.49
N GLY A 43 11.70 22.44 34.68
CA GLY A 43 11.86 23.43 33.62
C GLY A 43 12.63 22.94 32.39
N THR A 44 12.88 21.64 32.27
CA THR A 44 13.67 21.04 31.19
C THR A 44 12.81 20.49 30.05
N ALA A 45 11.49 20.40 30.23
CA ALA A 45 10.49 20.09 29.20
C ALA A 45 9.43 21.20 29.07
N ALA A 46 9.04 21.50 27.83
CA ALA A 46 8.15 22.60 27.49
C ALA A 46 6.70 22.41 27.94
N GLY A 47 6.23 21.16 28.00
CA GLY A 47 4.81 20.87 28.21
C GLY A 47 3.96 21.14 26.96
N LEU A 48 2.65 21.30 27.14
CA LEU A 48 1.65 21.33 26.06
C LEU A 48 0.90 22.66 25.92
N SER A 49 1.30 23.71 26.64
CA SER A 49 0.58 24.99 26.65
C SER A 49 0.47 25.66 25.28
N GLU A 50 1.42 25.43 24.38
CA GLU A 50 1.47 25.95 23.01
C GLU A 50 0.80 25.03 21.97
N ILE A 51 0.32 23.86 22.40
CA ILE A 51 -0.22 22.83 21.52
C ILE A 51 -1.74 22.81 21.62
N THR A 52 -2.39 22.73 20.47
CA THR A 52 -3.84 22.58 20.35
C THR A 52 -4.19 21.16 19.92
N TYR A 53 -5.29 20.62 20.45
CA TYR A 53 -5.88 19.35 20.05
C TYR A 53 -7.20 19.54 19.31
N GLU A 54 -7.39 18.82 18.20
CA GLU A 54 -8.64 18.81 17.45
C GLU A 54 -9.12 17.39 17.16
N ASN A 55 -10.34 17.06 17.60
CA ASN A 55 -11.04 15.84 17.17
C ASN A 55 -12.09 16.19 16.12
N ARG A 56 -12.07 15.50 14.98
CA ARG A 56 -12.99 15.74 13.86
C ARG A 56 -13.91 14.58 13.53
N ASP A 57 -14.01 13.57 14.40
CA ASP A 57 -14.87 12.39 14.18
C ASP A 57 -16.15 12.41 15.01
N GLY A 58 -16.59 13.56 15.50
CA GLY A 58 -17.81 13.63 16.32
C GLY A 58 -17.67 12.95 17.69
N LYS A 59 -16.43 12.86 18.22
CA LYS A 59 -16.08 12.18 19.47
C LYS A 59 -16.22 10.65 19.41
N HIS A 60 -15.97 10.04 18.26
CA HIS A 60 -15.86 8.59 18.13
C HIS A 60 -14.51 8.05 18.64
N SER A 61 -13.41 8.80 18.48
CA SER A 61 -12.10 8.49 19.07
C SER A 61 -11.50 9.71 19.80
N PRO A 62 -12.16 10.29 20.82
CA PRO A 62 -11.63 11.47 21.49
C PRO A 62 -10.53 11.08 22.48
N LEU A 63 -9.53 11.94 22.65
CA LEU A 63 -8.67 11.88 23.84
C LEU A 63 -9.54 11.94 25.12
N PRO A 64 -9.23 11.12 26.13
CA PRO A 64 -9.89 11.21 27.42
C PRO A 64 -9.78 12.62 28.00
N PRO A 65 -10.89 13.25 28.43
CA PRO A 65 -10.85 14.56 29.05
C PRO A 65 -9.91 14.59 30.26
N GLY A 66 -9.12 15.66 30.39
CA GLY A 66 -8.18 15.81 31.51
C GLY A 66 -6.93 14.91 31.47
N LEU A 67 -6.74 14.11 30.40
CA LEU A 67 -5.50 13.33 30.24
C LEU A 67 -4.26 14.24 30.15
N TYR A 68 -4.42 15.41 29.53
CA TYR A 68 -3.40 16.44 29.38
C TYR A 68 -3.97 17.79 29.83
N PRO A 69 -3.85 18.19 31.11
CA PRO A 69 -4.48 19.41 31.63
C PRO A 69 -4.05 20.71 30.94
N GLN A 70 -2.82 20.76 30.42
CA GLN A 70 -2.30 21.93 29.69
C GLN A 70 -2.79 22.02 28.24
N LEU A 71 -3.32 20.93 27.67
CA LEU A 71 -3.63 20.83 26.25
C LEU A 71 -4.92 21.60 25.91
N GLN A 72 -4.79 22.58 25.03
CA GLN A 72 -5.93 23.37 24.58
C GLN A 72 -6.77 22.55 23.59
N THR A 73 -8.09 22.50 23.76
CA THR A 73 -8.98 21.88 22.76
C THR A 73 -9.48 22.93 21.79
N PHE A 74 -9.26 22.72 20.50
CA PHE A 74 -9.73 23.58 19.43
C PHE A 74 -11.25 23.75 19.50
N GLN A 75 -11.71 24.98 19.44
CA GLN A 75 -13.13 25.33 19.39
C GLN A 75 -13.48 25.78 17.97
N PRO A 76 -14.26 24.99 17.21
CA PRO A 76 -14.65 25.37 15.85
C PRO A 76 -15.49 26.64 15.83
N ASP A 77 -15.22 27.51 14.87
CA ASP A 77 -16.02 28.70 14.55
C ASP A 77 -16.48 28.69 13.08
N ALA A 78 -17.19 29.74 12.66
CA ALA A 78 -17.68 29.88 11.28
C ALA A 78 -16.58 29.91 10.20
N LYS A 79 -15.32 30.20 10.57
CA LYS A 79 -14.17 30.25 9.66
C LYS A 79 -13.35 28.95 9.66
N SER A 80 -13.67 28.03 10.56
CA SER A 80 -12.90 26.80 10.81
C SER A 80 -13.23 25.65 9.85
N GLY A 81 -14.24 25.84 8.99
CA GLY A 81 -14.84 24.79 8.18
C GLY A 81 -15.79 23.90 9.01
N PRO A 82 -16.32 22.81 8.42
CA PRO A 82 -17.16 21.86 9.14
C PRO A 82 -16.45 21.32 10.39
N PRO A 83 -17.17 21.12 11.51
CA PRO A 83 -16.57 20.63 12.77
C PRO A 83 -16.18 19.15 12.69
N THR A 84 -16.76 18.39 11.76
CA THR A 84 -16.49 16.95 11.56
C THR A 84 -16.02 16.67 10.14
N GLY A 85 -15.40 15.50 9.96
CA GLY A 85 -14.89 15.01 8.68
C GLY A 85 -13.46 15.48 8.38
N PRO A 86 -13.05 15.43 7.10
CA PRO A 86 -11.68 15.81 6.72
C PRO A 86 -11.35 17.23 7.18
N ALA A 87 -10.10 17.43 7.57
CA ALA A 87 -9.55 18.76 7.79
C ALA A 87 -9.50 19.49 6.45
N VAL A 88 -10.04 20.70 6.40
CA VAL A 88 -10.12 21.51 5.16
C VAL A 88 -9.55 22.91 5.33
N VAL A 89 -9.15 23.27 6.55
CA VAL A 89 -8.59 24.58 6.91
C VAL A 89 -7.36 24.36 7.79
N LEU A 90 -6.31 25.15 7.57
CA LEU A 90 -5.11 25.14 8.39
C LEU A 90 -5.39 25.79 9.75
N ARG A 91 -4.78 25.26 10.80
CA ARG A 91 -4.76 25.89 12.12
C ARG A 91 -3.52 26.75 12.24
N LEU A 92 -3.72 27.98 12.72
CA LEU A 92 -2.64 28.96 12.87
C LEU A 92 -1.63 28.54 13.96
N ASN A 93 -2.15 27.94 15.02
CA ASN A 93 -1.37 27.40 16.13
C ASN A 93 -0.98 25.94 15.88
N PRO A 94 0.14 25.46 16.45
CA PRO A 94 0.51 24.06 16.40
C PRO A 94 -0.66 23.17 16.84
N THR A 95 -1.08 22.27 15.96
CA THR A 95 -2.28 21.45 16.19
C THR A 95 -2.00 19.99 15.88
N VAL A 96 -2.35 19.11 16.82
CA VAL A 96 -2.41 17.67 16.57
C VAL A 96 -3.86 17.26 16.66
N GLY A 97 -4.34 16.49 15.68
CA GLY A 97 -5.72 16.05 15.67
C GLY A 97 -5.90 14.68 15.09
N ASN A 98 -7.13 14.18 15.22
CA ASN A 98 -7.50 12.88 14.72
C ASN A 98 -8.92 12.86 14.15
N CYS A 99 -9.18 11.89 13.26
CA CYS A 99 -10.50 11.61 12.74
C CYS A 99 -10.55 10.17 12.23
N SER A 100 -11.48 9.36 12.74
CA SER A 100 -11.68 7.98 12.28
C SER A 100 -12.79 7.79 11.25
N MET A 101 -13.36 8.87 10.72
CA MET A 101 -14.36 8.76 9.65
C MET A 101 -13.74 8.13 8.40
N SER A 102 -14.48 7.25 7.74
CA SER A 102 -14.08 6.60 6.49
C SER A 102 -15.31 6.13 5.74
N ALA A 103 -15.14 5.91 4.44
CA ALA A 103 -16.06 5.11 3.65
C ALA A 103 -15.46 3.70 3.45
N PRO A 104 -16.27 2.70 3.06
CA PRO A 104 -15.75 1.41 2.62
C PRO A 104 -14.66 1.55 1.55
N ALA A 105 -13.71 0.60 1.50
CA ALA A 105 -12.56 0.65 0.60
C ALA A 105 -12.93 0.73 -0.90
N ASP A 106 -14.09 0.24 -1.32
CA ASP A 106 -14.58 0.36 -2.71
C ASP A 106 -15.51 1.57 -2.94
N LYS A 107 -15.81 2.33 -1.89
CA LYS A 107 -16.75 3.48 -1.89
C LYS A 107 -16.11 4.79 -1.45
N GLY A 108 -14.80 4.93 -1.60
CA GLY A 108 -14.06 6.16 -1.27
C GLY A 108 -12.91 5.94 -0.29
N GLY A 109 -13.02 4.95 0.61
CA GLY A 109 -12.00 4.57 1.57
C GLY A 109 -11.76 5.59 2.67
N SER A 110 -10.56 5.50 3.26
CA SER A 110 -10.08 6.35 4.33
C SER A 110 -9.83 7.80 3.90
N LEU A 111 -9.82 8.72 4.88
CA LEU A 111 -9.53 10.13 4.64
C LEU A 111 -8.13 10.37 4.06
N PRO A 112 -7.05 9.69 4.50
CA PRO A 112 -5.75 9.81 3.85
C PRO A 112 -5.83 9.48 2.36
N ARG A 113 -6.52 8.40 1.98
CA ARG A 113 -6.64 8.00 0.57
C ARG A 113 -7.41 9.04 -0.24
N MET A 114 -8.45 9.64 0.36
CA MET A 114 -9.18 10.76 -0.24
C MET A 114 -8.24 11.94 -0.58
N TYR A 115 -7.38 12.38 0.35
CA TYR A 115 -6.43 13.46 0.04
C TYR A 115 -5.37 13.02 -0.97
N GLN A 116 -4.91 11.78 -0.89
CA GLN A 116 -3.80 11.30 -1.72
C GLN A 116 -4.18 11.12 -3.20
N MET A 117 -5.46 10.89 -3.49
CA MET A 117 -5.99 10.76 -4.85
C MET A 117 -6.27 12.10 -5.54
N ASP A 118 -6.14 13.22 -4.84
CA ASP A 118 -6.38 14.57 -5.38
C ASP A 118 -5.13 15.46 -5.18
N PRO A 119 -4.58 16.08 -6.24
CA PRO A 119 -3.50 17.04 -6.13
C PRO A 119 -3.75 18.17 -5.14
N SER A 120 -5.01 18.62 -5.01
CA SER A 120 -5.36 19.67 -4.05
C SER A 120 -5.24 19.17 -2.60
N GLY A 121 -5.62 17.92 -2.35
CA GLY A 121 -5.50 17.25 -1.06
C GLY A 121 -4.04 17.05 -0.64
N GLN A 122 -3.17 16.61 -1.54
CA GLN A 122 -1.73 16.47 -1.26
C GLN A 122 -1.07 17.81 -0.94
N LYS A 123 -1.43 18.87 -1.68
CA LYS A 123 -1.00 20.23 -1.36
C LYS A 123 -1.47 20.67 0.01
N PHE A 124 -2.72 20.36 0.38
CA PHE A 124 -3.26 20.65 1.71
C PHE A 124 -2.50 19.92 2.82
N LEU A 125 -2.20 18.63 2.66
CA LEU A 125 -1.40 17.87 3.62
C LEU A 125 0.00 18.48 3.81
N MET A 126 0.69 18.87 2.72
CA MET A 126 1.97 19.59 2.83
C MET A 126 1.81 20.90 3.61
N MET A 127 0.76 21.68 3.33
CA MET A 127 0.54 22.93 4.06
C MET A 127 0.30 22.69 5.55
N GLN A 128 -0.40 21.62 5.94
CA GLN A 128 -0.54 21.23 7.34
C GLN A 128 0.82 20.92 7.97
N TYR A 129 1.59 20.04 7.32
CA TYR A 129 2.92 19.63 7.75
C TYR A 129 3.85 20.84 8.00
N LEU A 130 3.88 21.80 7.08
CA LEU A 130 4.67 23.03 7.18
C LEU A 130 4.02 24.13 8.04
N ALA A 131 2.77 23.97 8.47
CA ALA A 131 2.10 24.88 9.39
C ALA A 131 2.19 24.42 10.86
N ASN A 132 2.95 23.37 11.16
CA ASN A 132 2.98 22.67 12.45
C ASN A 132 1.64 21.99 12.80
N ASN A 133 0.90 21.52 11.80
CA ASN A 133 -0.34 20.76 11.99
C ASN A 133 -0.08 19.29 11.62
N LEU A 134 -0.59 18.36 12.43
CA LEU A 134 -0.54 16.92 12.13
C LEU A 134 -1.88 16.27 12.42
N MET A 135 -2.48 15.67 11.39
CA MET A 135 -3.67 14.86 11.53
C MET A 135 -3.33 13.38 11.43
N ILE A 136 -3.89 12.60 12.35
CA ILE A 136 -3.76 11.16 12.46
C ILE A 136 -5.07 10.51 12.01
N TYR A 137 -4.99 9.53 11.12
CA TYR A 137 -6.14 8.85 10.54
C TYR A 137 -5.93 7.34 10.52
N PRO A 138 -6.92 6.53 10.91
CA PRO A 138 -6.92 5.10 10.63
C PRO A 138 -7.01 4.80 9.13
N GLU A 139 -6.42 3.68 8.69
CA GLU A 139 -6.56 3.18 7.32
C GLU A 139 -7.92 2.52 7.05
N HIS A 140 -8.56 2.00 8.11
CA HIS A 140 -9.82 1.27 8.15
C HIS A 140 -9.87 -0.05 7.35
N GLN A 141 -9.65 0.00 6.03
CA GLN A 141 -9.71 -1.13 5.09
C GLN A 141 -8.81 -0.92 3.84
N ASP A 142 -8.08 0.19 3.78
CA ASP A 142 -7.27 0.58 2.63
C ASP A 142 -5.88 -0.10 2.62
N HIS A 143 -5.53 -0.81 3.69
CA HIS A 143 -4.26 -1.50 3.85
C HIS A 143 -4.42 -2.81 4.63
N ASP A 144 -5.36 -3.64 4.17
CA ASP A 144 -5.67 -4.95 4.74
C ASP A 144 -5.29 -6.11 3.80
N PRO A 145 -4.93 -7.30 4.33
CA PRO A 145 -4.69 -8.49 3.51
C PRO A 145 -5.87 -8.85 2.62
N GLY A 146 -5.60 -9.41 1.44
CA GLY A 146 -6.64 -9.81 0.49
C GLY A 146 -6.58 -8.99 -0.80
N ALA A 147 -7.52 -9.25 -1.70
CA ALA A 147 -7.60 -8.58 -2.99
C ALA A 147 -9.04 -8.54 -3.49
N ASN A 148 -9.39 -7.48 -4.22
CA ASN A 148 -10.68 -7.35 -4.89
C ASN A 148 -11.91 -7.57 -3.98
N GLY A 149 -11.80 -7.22 -2.69
CA GLY A 149 -12.88 -7.32 -1.72
C GLY A 149 -13.05 -8.71 -1.09
N ILE A 150 -12.25 -9.71 -1.48
CA ILE A 150 -12.20 -11.00 -0.80
C ILE A 150 -11.04 -10.97 0.21
N GLY A 151 -11.39 -11.07 1.50
CA GLY A 151 -10.44 -10.91 2.60
C GLY A 151 -9.97 -9.47 2.85
N GLY A 152 -10.04 -8.60 1.84
CA GLY A 152 -9.63 -7.20 1.85
C GLY A 152 -9.28 -6.72 0.44
N TYR A 153 -8.52 -5.63 0.32
CA TYR A 153 -8.12 -5.05 -0.96
C TYR A 153 -6.61 -4.90 -1.18
N GLY A 154 -5.78 -5.24 -0.18
CA GLY A 154 -4.34 -5.03 -0.25
C GLY A 154 -3.97 -3.58 0.06
N ASP A 155 -2.86 -3.11 -0.51
CA ASP A 155 -2.41 -1.72 -0.40
C ASP A 155 -3.07 -0.82 -1.45
N MET A 156 -3.97 0.06 -0.99
CA MET A 156 -4.80 0.92 -1.83
C MET A 156 -4.31 2.37 -1.89
N TYR A 157 -3.22 2.69 -1.18
CA TYR A 157 -2.69 4.05 -1.16
C TYR A 157 -1.91 4.33 -2.44
N PRO A 158 -2.20 5.42 -3.18
CA PRO A 158 -1.48 5.72 -4.41
C PRO A 158 -0.18 6.51 -4.17
N SER A 159 0.12 6.86 -2.92
CA SER A 159 1.33 7.62 -2.56
C SER A 159 1.75 7.37 -1.12
N ASN A 160 3.02 7.58 -0.83
CA ASN A 160 3.52 7.72 0.54
C ASN A 160 3.94 9.17 0.81
N ASN A 161 3.78 9.65 2.04
CA ASN A 161 4.25 10.98 2.45
C ASN A 161 4.48 11.08 3.97
N ALA A 162 5.21 12.10 4.41
CA ALA A 162 5.41 12.43 5.83
C ALA A 162 4.41 13.47 6.36
N CYS A 163 3.43 13.89 5.55
CA CYS A 163 2.53 15.00 5.87
C CYS A 163 1.33 14.58 6.72
N THR A 164 1.02 13.29 6.76
CA THR A 164 -0.01 12.69 7.62
C THR A 164 0.53 11.42 8.30
N LEU A 165 -0.15 10.97 9.35
CA LEU A 165 0.14 9.69 10.00
C LEU A 165 -1.06 8.78 9.82
N ILE A 166 -0.83 7.63 9.16
CA ILE A 166 -1.85 6.63 8.91
C ILE A 166 -1.64 5.44 9.85
N THR A 167 -2.66 5.04 10.59
CA THR A 167 -2.58 3.95 11.59
C THR A 167 -3.29 2.69 11.09
N GLN A 168 -2.71 1.52 11.33
CA GLN A 168 -3.34 0.24 10.98
C GLN A 168 -4.59 0.02 11.85
N GLY A 169 -5.72 -0.30 11.21
CA GLY A 169 -6.98 -0.55 11.88
C GLY A 169 -7.99 0.60 11.72
N SER A 170 -8.97 0.65 12.61
CA SER A 170 -10.15 1.52 12.53
C SER A 170 -10.22 2.52 13.68
N SER A 171 -11.41 3.04 14.02
CA SER A 171 -11.64 3.90 15.19
C SER A 171 -10.92 3.40 16.44
N GLY A 172 -10.14 4.27 17.08
CA GLY A 172 -9.35 3.95 18.28
C GLY A 172 -7.91 3.52 18.00
N SER A 173 -7.59 3.06 16.77
CA SER A 173 -6.21 2.70 16.40
C SER A 173 -5.25 3.91 16.36
N ASP A 174 -5.81 5.10 16.26
CA ASP A 174 -5.14 6.39 16.28
C ASP A 174 -4.69 6.82 17.69
N GLN A 175 -5.34 6.31 18.74
CA GLN A 175 -5.11 6.73 20.13
C GLN A 175 -3.67 6.53 20.63
N PRO A 176 -3.00 5.37 20.40
CA PRO A 176 -1.61 5.19 20.82
C PRO A 176 -0.67 6.23 20.19
N PHE A 177 -0.86 6.49 18.89
CA PHE A 177 -0.05 7.46 18.15
C PHE A 177 -0.32 8.89 18.61
N LEU A 178 -1.59 9.25 18.80
CA LEU A 178 -1.97 10.56 19.30
C LEU A 178 -1.33 10.86 20.67
N LYS A 179 -1.36 9.88 21.58
CA LYS A 179 -0.70 9.99 22.90
C LYS A 179 0.82 10.13 22.77
N ALA A 180 1.46 9.30 21.95
CA ALA A 180 2.91 9.34 21.76
C ALA A 180 3.40 10.64 21.11
N ILE A 181 2.66 11.16 20.13
CA ILE A 181 2.98 12.44 19.49
C ILE A 181 2.83 13.58 20.49
N LEU A 182 1.74 13.63 21.27
CA LEU A 182 1.57 14.65 22.31
C LEU A 182 2.65 14.57 23.39
N ALA A 183 2.98 13.36 23.86
CA ALA A 183 4.06 13.16 24.82
C ALA A 183 5.42 13.64 24.26
N THR A 184 5.71 13.35 23.00
CA THR A 184 6.93 13.80 22.30
C THR A 184 6.99 15.32 22.20
N LEU A 185 5.88 15.95 21.82
CA LEU A 185 5.77 17.41 21.75
C LEU A 185 6.00 18.06 23.11
N ALA A 186 5.47 17.47 24.18
CA ALA A 186 5.63 17.96 25.54
C ALA A 186 7.06 17.84 26.06
N ALA A 187 7.80 16.83 25.61
CA ALA A 187 9.13 16.48 26.09
C ALA A 187 10.25 17.41 25.59
N PHE A 188 10.06 18.10 24.46
CA PHE A 188 11.07 19.02 23.94
C PHE A 188 11.47 20.06 24.99
N PRO A 189 12.76 20.42 25.10
CA PRO A 189 13.17 21.57 25.89
C PRO A 189 12.45 22.86 25.44
N PRO A 190 12.12 23.78 26.35
CA PRO A 190 11.36 25.00 26.02
C PRO A 190 11.94 25.79 24.84
N ASP A 191 13.26 26.01 24.80
CA ASP A 191 13.91 26.75 23.72
C ASP A 191 13.91 25.98 22.40
N THR A 192 14.03 24.64 22.44
CA THR A 192 13.93 23.78 21.26
C THR A 192 12.51 23.82 20.70
N GLN A 193 11.48 23.62 21.53
CA GLN A 193 10.08 23.64 21.09
C GLN A 193 9.71 25.00 20.47
N ARG A 194 10.11 26.12 21.12
CA ARG A 194 9.90 27.47 20.59
C ARG A 194 10.56 27.64 19.23
N THR A 195 11.81 27.21 19.08
CA THR A 195 12.56 27.29 17.82
C THR A 195 11.87 26.48 16.71
N LEU A 196 11.45 25.25 17.04
CA LEU A 196 10.72 24.37 16.12
C LEU A 196 9.40 24.99 15.66
N ILE A 197 8.63 25.59 16.57
CA ILE A 197 7.36 26.26 16.23
C ILE A 197 7.61 27.46 15.32
N GLN A 198 8.50 28.37 15.72
CA GLN A 198 8.77 29.62 15.00
C GLN A 198 9.31 29.38 13.59
N LYS A 199 10.19 28.39 13.43
CA LYS A 199 10.78 28.03 12.13
C LYS A 199 9.95 27.03 11.33
N ARG A 200 8.74 26.65 11.80
CA ARG A 200 7.85 25.70 11.13
C ARG A 200 8.50 24.32 10.90
N LEU A 201 9.27 23.86 11.90
CA LEU A 201 10.00 22.59 11.90
C LEU A 201 9.44 21.55 12.87
N LEU A 202 8.38 21.88 13.61
CA LEU A 202 7.87 21.01 14.69
C LEU A 202 7.44 19.65 14.17
N ILE A 203 6.51 19.61 13.22
CA ILE A 203 6.00 18.34 12.66
C ILE A 203 7.05 17.63 11.79
N PRO A 204 7.86 18.31 10.96
CA PRO A 204 9.01 17.67 10.31
C PRO A 204 9.94 16.93 11.28
N THR A 205 10.25 17.55 12.41
CA THR A 205 11.12 16.97 13.43
C THR A 205 10.47 15.80 14.14
N VAL A 206 9.20 15.94 14.52
CA VAL A 206 8.43 14.85 15.14
C VAL A 206 8.32 13.64 14.21
N GLN A 207 8.09 13.84 12.91
CA GLN A 207 8.09 12.76 11.92
C GLN A 207 9.45 12.07 11.80
N SER A 208 10.55 12.83 11.88
CA SER A 208 11.89 12.25 11.90
C SER A 208 12.10 11.36 13.13
N LEU A 209 11.81 11.90 14.32
CA LEU A 209 11.93 11.18 15.59
C LEU A 209 11.06 9.93 15.65
N PHE A 210 9.79 10.05 15.25
CA PHE A 210 8.84 8.93 15.22
C PHE A 210 9.36 7.77 14.38
N ARG A 211 9.90 8.06 13.20
CA ARG A 211 10.39 7.03 12.26
C ARG A 211 11.71 6.42 12.74
N GLN A 212 12.61 7.20 13.34
CA GLN A 212 13.85 6.69 13.95
C GLN A 212 13.60 5.89 15.23
N ALA A 213 12.57 6.26 15.99
CA ALA A 213 12.21 5.58 17.22
C ALA A 213 11.45 4.28 16.98
N ASN A 214 10.85 4.10 15.80
CA ASN A 214 10.08 2.90 15.47
C ASN A 214 10.83 1.61 15.80
N ARG A 215 10.14 0.64 16.43
CA ARG A 215 10.75 -0.60 16.91
C ARG A 215 11.33 -1.47 15.80
N GLN A 216 10.89 -1.32 14.56
CA GLN A 216 11.47 -2.01 13.40
C GLN A 216 12.85 -1.47 13.01
N VAL A 217 13.21 -0.25 13.47
CA VAL A 217 14.52 0.36 13.26
C VAL A 217 15.47 -0.10 14.36
N LYS A 218 16.29 -1.11 14.04
CA LYS A 218 17.28 -1.68 14.98
C LYS A 218 18.66 -1.05 14.81
N THR A 219 18.97 -0.61 13.61
CA THR A 219 20.24 0.01 13.22
C THR A 219 20.00 1.37 12.56
N GLU A 220 21.02 2.22 12.51
CA GLU A 220 20.93 3.51 11.78
C GLU A 220 20.59 3.30 10.30
N THR A 221 21.12 2.23 9.69
CA THR A 221 20.84 1.90 8.28
C THR A 221 19.39 1.50 8.03
N ASP A 222 18.69 0.92 9.02
CA ASP A 222 17.27 0.57 8.88
C ASP A 222 16.40 1.82 8.65
N TYR A 223 16.84 2.99 9.13
CA TYR A 223 16.17 4.25 8.87
C TYR A 223 16.05 4.54 7.37
N PHE A 224 17.05 4.19 6.56
CA PHE A 224 17.04 4.48 5.13
C PHE A 224 16.33 3.39 4.29
N THR A 225 15.46 2.59 4.91
CA THR A 225 14.72 1.49 4.27
C THR A 225 13.22 1.60 4.48
N GLY A 226 12.44 0.79 3.76
CA GLY A 226 10.99 0.70 3.96
C GLY A 226 10.54 0.33 5.37
N LYS A 227 11.42 -0.21 6.22
CA LYS A 227 11.11 -0.55 7.63
C LYS A 227 10.71 0.68 8.45
N ALA A 228 11.44 1.78 8.30
CA ALA A 228 11.15 3.05 8.99
C ALA A 228 10.07 3.87 8.27
N HIS A 229 9.77 3.49 7.02
CA HIS A 229 8.97 4.30 6.10
C HIS A 229 7.74 3.60 5.50
N PRO A 230 6.97 2.80 6.26
CA PRO A 230 5.72 2.28 5.74
C PRO A 230 4.72 3.41 5.50
N VAL A 231 3.75 3.16 4.62
CA VAL A 231 2.61 4.08 4.40
C VAL A 231 1.63 4.04 5.58
N VAL A 232 1.49 2.87 6.22
CA VAL A 232 0.66 2.66 7.41
C VAL A 232 1.50 2.14 8.58
N PHE A 233 1.26 2.69 9.77
CA PHE A 233 1.97 2.36 10.99
C PHE A 233 1.14 1.49 11.93
N ASP A 234 1.77 0.46 12.48
CA ASP A 234 1.17 -0.41 13.49
C ASP A 234 1.61 0.01 14.89
N ALA A 235 0.67 0.05 15.83
CA ALA A 235 0.92 0.43 17.22
C ALA A 235 1.90 -0.54 17.92
N ALA A 236 2.00 -1.79 17.47
CA ALA A 236 2.99 -2.75 17.97
C ALA A 236 4.44 -2.25 17.78
N ASP A 237 4.67 -1.43 16.75
CA ASP A 237 5.99 -0.90 16.40
C ASP A 237 6.28 0.47 17.02
N LEU A 238 5.33 1.04 17.76
CA LEU A 238 5.48 2.33 18.41
C LEU A 238 6.37 2.22 19.66
N ASP A 239 7.42 3.06 19.73
CA ASP A 239 8.29 3.19 20.89
C ASP A 239 8.17 4.60 21.48
N GLU A 240 7.12 4.82 22.26
CA GLU A 240 6.84 6.12 22.87
C GLU A 240 7.96 6.58 23.80
N GLU A 241 8.54 5.67 24.60
CA GLU A 241 9.63 6.01 25.52
C GLU A 241 10.86 6.53 24.77
N LYS A 242 11.24 5.85 23.67
CA LYS A 242 12.36 6.29 22.83
C LYS A 242 12.07 7.64 22.17
N MET A 243 10.86 7.87 21.67
CA MET A 243 10.47 9.16 21.08
C MET A 243 10.62 10.32 22.09
N VAL A 244 10.08 10.12 23.30
CA VAL A 244 10.08 11.13 24.37
C VAL A 244 11.49 11.44 24.86
N ARG A 245 12.36 10.43 25.02
CA ARG A 245 13.77 10.65 25.37
C ARG A 245 14.52 11.43 24.29
N LEU A 246 14.40 11.03 23.02
CA LEU A 246 15.06 11.72 21.91
C LEU A 246 14.60 13.18 21.78
N ALA A 247 13.30 13.45 21.99
CA ALA A 247 12.78 14.81 22.01
C ALA A 247 13.34 15.62 23.18
N HIS A 248 13.42 15.03 24.37
CA HIS A 248 13.95 15.72 25.55
C HIS A 248 15.45 16.04 25.46
N GLU A 249 16.22 15.16 24.82
CA GLU A 249 17.66 15.39 24.59
C GLU A 249 17.92 16.41 23.47
N MET A 250 16.95 16.69 22.61
CA MET A 250 17.13 17.58 21.46
C MET A 250 17.37 19.03 21.88
N ARG A 251 18.56 19.55 21.55
CA ARG A 251 18.90 20.97 21.66
C ARG A 251 18.71 21.68 20.31
N PRO A 252 18.62 23.02 20.24
CA PRO A 252 18.45 23.71 18.96
C PRO A 252 19.50 23.34 17.90
N PRO A 253 20.80 23.16 18.23
CA PRO A 253 21.80 22.65 17.29
C PRO A 253 21.63 21.19 16.88
N MET A 254 20.63 20.46 17.37
CA MET A 254 20.32 19.07 16.97
C MET A 254 19.04 18.99 16.13
N ILE A 255 18.37 20.12 15.87
CA ILE A 255 17.17 20.16 15.04
C ILE A 255 17.53 19.61 13.64
N PRO A 256 16.78 18.64 13.10
CA PRO A 256 17.02 18.09 11.77
C PRO A 256 16.84 19.13 10.65
N PRO A 257 17.51 18.94 9.50
CA PRO A 257 17.22 19.72 8.31
C PRO A 257 15.86 19.33 7.70
N VAL A 258 15.44 20.05 6.66
CA VAL A 258 14.24 19.73 5.86
C VAL A 258 14.63 19.56 4.41
N VAL A 259 14.09 18.51 3.78
CA VAL A 259 14.23 18.26 2.35
C VAL A 259 13.15 19.03 1.59
N GLN A 260 13.55 19.66 0.49
CA GLN A 260 12.63 20.28 -0.46
C GLN A 260 13.03 19.93 -1.89
N MET A 261 12.10 19.33 -2.62
CA MET A 261 12.26 18.82 -3.97
C MET A 261 11.51 19.64 -5.01
N GLU A 262 11.97 19.61 -6.25
CA GLU A 262 11.34 20.24 -7.41
C GLU A 262 11.62 19.39 -8.65
N VAL A 263 10.59 19.05 -9.42
CA VAL A 263 10.74 18.33 -10.69
C VAL A 263 11.22 19.32 -11.75
N LEU A 264 12.43 19.12 -12.26
CA LEU A 264 13.01 19.92 -13.34
C LEU A 264 12.59 19.42 -14.72
N LYS A 265 12.51 18.09 -14.86
CA LYS A 265 12.13 17.42 -16.12
C LYS A 265 11.45 16.10 -15.80
N GLU A 266 10.47 15.73 -16.60
CA GLU A 266 9.85 14.41 -16.53
C GLU A 266 9.53 13.86 -17.93
N THR A 267 9.36 12.55 -18.04
CA THR A 267 8.79 11.93 -19.23
C THR A 267 7.38 12.48 -19.44
N ALA A 268 7.11 13.05 -20.62
CA ALA A 268 5.78 13.51 -20.99
C ALA A 268 4.97 12.36 -21.60
N GLY A 269 3.68 12.29 -21.26
CA GLY A 269 2.72 11.38 -21.89
C GLY A 269 1.61 12.17 -22.58
N ALA A 270 1.20 11.73 -23.76
CA ALA A 270 0.08 12.27 -24.51
C ALA A 270 -1.14 11.34 -24.44
N GLU A 271 -2.30 11.90 -24.13
CA GLU A 271 -3.58 11.18 -24.17
C GLU A 271 -3.89 10.72 -25.59
N GLY A 272 -4.45 9.50 -25.72
CA GLY A 272 -4.75 8.88 -27.01
C GLY A 272 -3.56 8.22 -27.68
N LYS A 273 -2.34 8.45 -27.17
CA LYS A 273 -1.09 7.87 -27.66
C LYS A 273 -0.40 7.00 -26.60
N ASP A 274 -0.05 7.63 -25.48
CA ASP A 274 0.73 7.01 -24.40
C ASP A 274 -0.17 6.42 -23.32
N PHE A 275 -1.35 7.02 -23.09
CA PHE A 275 -2.39 6.53 -22.18
C PHE A 275 -3.79 6.87 -22.72
N PHE A 276 -4.84 6.24 -22.16
CA PHE A 276 -6.21 6.37 -22.68
C PHE A 276 -7.19 6.68 -21.54
N GLU A 277 -8.01 7.72 -21.66
CA GLU A 277 -9.09 8.03 -20.72
C GLU A 277 -10.33 8.53 -21.46
N ALA A 278 -11.47 8.62 -20.78
CA ALA A 278 -12.67 9.25 -21.32
C ALA A 278 -12.82 10.68 -20.83
N GLY A 279 -13.22 11.58 -21.72
CA GLY A 279 -13.59 12.95 -21.36
C GLY A 279 -12.42 13.75 -20.78
N LYS A 280 -12.54 14.19 -19.52
CA LYS A 280 -11.44 14.87 -18.81
C LYS A 280 -10.58 13.79 -18.12
N PRO A 281 -9.31 13.62 -18.51
CA PRO A 281 -8.47 12.57 -17.97
C PRO A 281 -8.27 12.72 -16.46
N HIS A 282 -8.25 11.59 -15.76
CA HIS A 282 -7.84 11.54 -14.36
C HIS A 282 -6.42 12.09 -14.21
N PRO A 283 -6.09 12.82 -13.12
CA PRO A 283 -4.76 13.38 -12.94
C PRO A 283 -3.70 12.27 -12.85
N SER A 284 -2.68 12.33 -13.69
CA SER A 284 -1.50 11.43 -13.56
C SER A 284 -0.52 11.93 -12.49
N LYS A 285 -0.48 13.25 -12.26
CA LYS A 285 0.28 13.85 -11.15
C LYS A 285 -0.60 13.93 -9.93
N LEU A 286 -0.43 13.02 -8.98
CA LEU A 286 -1.17 13.06 -7.71
C LEU A 286 -0.54 14.03 -6.71
N ALA A 287 0.78 14.22 -6.73
CA ALA A 287 1.45 15.23 -5.93
C ALA A 287 2.62 15.86 -6.71
N ASP A 288 2.76 17.17 -6.64
CA ASP A 288 3.89 17.93 -7.18
C ASP A 288 4.29 19.00 -6.16
N THR A 289 4.68 18.53 -4.96
CA THR A 289 4.97 19.38 -3.80
C THR A 289 6.42 19.25 -3.35
N PRO A 290 7.00 20.25 -2.66
CA PRO A 290 8.35 20.18 -2.12
C PRO A 290 8.70 18.96 -1.27
N VAL A 291 7.73 18.30 -0.62
CA VAL A 291 8.00 17.17 0.28
C VAL A 291 7.39 15.85 -0.21
N SER A 292 6.64 15.89 -1.31
CA SER A 292 5.98 14.73 -1.90
C SER A 292 5.75 14.94 -3.39
N ILE A 293 6.30 14.02 -4.19
CA ILE A 293 6.07 13.87 -5.62
C ILE A 293 5.39 12.52 -5.82
N ALA A 294 4.24 12.48 -6.48
CA ALA A 294 3.52 11.24 -6.77
C ALA A 294 3.02 11.23 -8.21
N ARG A 295 3.26 10.12 -8.92
CA ARG A 295 2.88 9.90 -10.31
C ARG A 295 2.14 8.57 -10.47
N ILE A 296 1.04 8.56 -11.21
CA ILE A 296 0.47 7.34 -11.76
C ILE A 296 1.29 6.99 -13.00
N MET A 297 1.92 5.83 -13.00
CA MET A 297 2.64 5.31 -14.16
C MET A 297 1.65 4.55 -15.05
N ARG A 298 1.28 5.18 -16.17
CA ARG A 298 0.29 4.65 -17.13
C ARG A 298 0.67 4.90 -18.60
N GLU A 299 1.84 5.49 -18.82
CA GLU A 299 2.38 5.78 -20.13
C GLU A 299 2.92 4.51 -20.80
N ARG A 300 2.85 4.44 -22.13
CA ARG A 300 3.42 3.35 -22.94
C ARG A 300 4.95 3.34 -22.99
N SER A 301 5.60 4.39 -22.54
CA SER A 301 7.06 4.45 -22.49
C SER A 301 7.63 3.32 -21.65
N SER A 302 8.75 2.73 -22.09
CA SER A 302 9.41 1.67 -21.33
C SER A 302 9.89 2.13 -19.96
N GLU A 303 10.27 3.39 -19.84
CA GLU A 303 10.74 4.01 -18.59
C GLU A 303 10.10 5.39 -18.37
N SER A 304 9.67 5.65 -17.13
CA SER A 304 9.33 6.97 -16.64
C SER A 304 10.55 7.59 -15.97
N THR A 305 10.98 8.76 -16.45
CA THR A 305 12.14 9.49 -15.92
C THR A 305 11.69 10.75 -15.21
N LEU A 306 12.27 11.02 -14.04
CA LEU A 306 12.21 12.31 -13.35
C LEU A 306 13.63 12.83 -13.15
N VAL A 307 13.86 14.11 -13.43
CA VAL A 307 15.05 14.86 -12.99
C VAL A 307 14.57 15.80 -11.90
N ILE A 308 15.12 15.64 -10.70
CA ILE A 308 14.63 16.29 -9.49
C ILE A 308 15.76 17.10 -8.87
N SER A 309 15.49 18.36 -8.54
CA SER A 309 16.35 19.20 -7.73
C SER A 309 15.93 19.13 -6.28
N ALA A 310 16.88 18.95 -5.38
CA ALA A 310 16.74 19.08 -3.94
C ALA A 310 17.51 20.30 -3.39
N ARG A 311 17.87 21.25 -4.25
CA ARG A 311 18.71 22.43 -3.91
C ARG A 311 18.13 23.31 -2.79
N LYS A 312 16.81 23.32 -2.64
CA LYS A 312 16.09 24.09 -1.60
C LYS A 312 16.07 23.40 -0.24
N SER A 313 16.63 22.18 -0.14
CA SER A 313 16.81 21.49 1.14
C SER A 313 17.79 22.26 2.01
N ALA A 314 17.46 22.46 3.28
CA ALA A 314 18.24 23.33 4.15
C ALA A 314 18.17 22.91 5.62
N ASP A 315 19.25 23.23 6.34
CA ASP A 315 19.27 23.27 7.79
C ASP A 315 19.01 24.71 8.24
N LEU A 316 17.88 24.94 8.93
CA LEU A 316 17.52 26.29 9.37
C LEU A 316 18.34 26.78 10.60
N MET A 317 19.27 25.96 11.09
CA MET A 317 20.34 26.32 12.03
C MET A 317 21.66 26.69 11.32
N GLY A 318 21.72 26.64 9.99
CA GLY A 318 22.85 27.14 9.20
C GLY A 318 23.99 26.15 8.95
N ARG A 319 23.77 24.85 9.13
CA ARG A 319 24.79 23.80 8.87
C ARG A 319 24.74 23.29 7.42
N PRO A 320 25.86 22.77 6.89
CA PRO A 320 25.87 22.09 5.60
C PRO A 320 24.94 20.86 5.59
N VAL A 321 24.25 20.65 4.48
CA VAL A 321 23.35 19.50 4.28
C VAL A 321 23.96 18.51 3.31
N LYS A 322 23.93 17.23 3.66
CA LYS A 322 24.21 16.09 2.79
C LYS A 322 22.91 15.40 2.40
N LEU A 323 22.70 15.18 1.12
CA LEU A 323 21.51 14.53 0.60
C LEU A 323 21.76 13.03 0.38
N GLN A 324 20.75 12.22 0.70
CA GLN A 324 20.76 10.78 0.47
C GLN A 324 19.44 10.36 -0.17
N TRP A 325 19.53 9.43 -1.12
CA TRP A 325 18.39 8.98 -1.92
C TRP A 325 18.31 7.45 -1.83
N HIS A 326 17.18 6.92 -1.39
CA HIS A 326 17.04 5.49 -1.12
C HIS A 326 15.74 4.94 -1.69
N LEU A 327 15.81 3.77 -2.32
CA LEU A 327 14.63 2.97 -2.64
C LEU A 327 14.07 2.40 -1.33
N LEU A 328 12.85 2.80 -0.96
CA LEU A 328 12.19 2.38 0.27
C LEU A 328 11.25 1.20 0.01
N GLN A 329 10.59 1.19 -1.14
CA GLN A 329 9.74 0.11 -1.61
C GLN A 329 9.84 0.02 -3.13
N GLY A 330 9.91 -1.19 -3.66
CA GLY A 330 10.05 -1.45 -5.10
C GLY A 330 11.08 -2.54 -5.36
N ASP A 331 11.06 -3.09 -6.57
CA ASP A 331 12.09 -4.02 -7.00
C ASP A 331 13.26 -3.23 -7.63
N PRO A 332 14.48 -3.32 -7.06
CA PRO A 332 15.62 -2.55 -7.54
C PRO A 332 16.01 -2.85 -8.99
N ARG A 333 15.55 -3.97 -9.57
CA ARG A 333 15.76 -4.29 -11.00
C ARG A 333 15.02 -3.34 -11.94
N PHE A 334 13.97 -2.67 -11.46
CA PHE A 334 13.12 -1.76 -12.24
C PHE A 334 13.33 -0.29 -11.90
N VAL A 335 14.26 0.02 -10.99
CA VAL A 335 14.52 1.38 -10.51
C VAL A 335 16.00 1.72 -10.66
N SER A 336 16.29 2.83 -11.34
CA SER A 336 17.63 3.40 -11.44
C SER A 336 17.65 4.78 -10.80
N LEU A 337 18.58 4.98 -9.87
CA LEU A 337 18.74 6.22 -9.14
C LEU A 337 20.17 6.73 -9.33
N GLU A 338 20.30 7.80 -10.11
CA GLU A 338 21.56 8.48 -10.36
C GLU A 338 21.56 9.81 -9.61
N SER A 339 22.46 9.97 -8.64
CA SER A 339 22.64 11.22 -7.90
C SER A 339 24.12 11.54 -7.77
N SER A 340 24.46 12.83 -7.61
CA SER A 340 25.83 13.27 -7.36
C SER A 340 25.94 13.88 -5.95
N PRO A 341 27.04 13.65 -5.23
CA PRO A 341 27.31 14.37 -3.98
C PRO A 341 27.58 15.87 -4.19
N GLU A 342 27.95 16.30 -5.41
CA GLU A 342 28.33 17.68 -5.73
C GLU A 342 27.16 18.55 -6.17
N VAL A 343 26.16 17.94 -6.81
CA VAL A 343 24.98 18.62 -7.34
C VAL A 343 23.75 18.10 -6.61
N PRO A 344 22.89 18.97 -6.04
CA PRO A 344 21.69 18.55 -5.34
C PRO A 344 20.59 18.15 -6.32
N GLU A 345 20.91 17.33 -7.32
CA GLU A 345 20.02 16.84 -8.36
C GLU A 345 20.15 15.32 -8.47
N ALA A 346 19.03 14.66 -8.74
CA ALA A 346 18.97 13.24 -9.01
C ALA A 346 18.11 12.95 -10.24
N ARG A 347 18.54 11.95 -11.02
CA ARG A 347 17.75 11.35 -12.08
C ARG A 347 17.21 10.01 -11.59
N VAL A 348 15.90 9.92 -11.54
CA VAL A 348 15.16 8.72 -11.18
C VAL A 348 14.56 8.15 -12.46
N ARG A 349 14.84 6.87 -12.77
CA ARG A 349 14.18 6.14 -13.86
C ARG A 349 13.48 4.93 -13.29
N VAL A 350 12.24 4.74 -13.69
CA VAL A 350 11.37 3.66 -13.23
C VAL A 350 10.77 2.94 -14.42
N ARG A 351 10.85 1.61 -14.42
CA ARG A 351 10.11 0.72 -15.31
C ARG A 351 8.87 0.20 -14.58
N TRP A 352 7.85 -0.18 -15.36
CA TRP A 352 6.70 -0.84 -14.78
C TRP A 352 7.15 -2.17 -14.17
N GLN A 353 6.76 -2.42 -12.92
CA GLN A 353 7.04 -3.65 -12.20
C GLN A 353 5.74 -4.41 -11.88
N PRO A 354 5.77 -5.75 -11.82
CA PRO A 354 4.75 -6.53 -11.14
C PRO A 354 4.53 -6.03 -9.70
N PRO A 355 3.34 -6.25 -9.12
CA PRO A 355 3.17 -5.95 -7.71
C PRO A 355 4.13 -6.79 -6.86
N ILE A 356 4.60 -6.20 -5.77
CA ILE A 356 5.53 -6.83 -4.84
C ILE A 356 4.90 -6.99 -3.46
N GLN A 357 5.32 -8.00 -2.71
CA GLN A 357 4.98 -8.06 -1.30
C GLN A 357 5.78 -7.00 -0.54
N SER A 358 5.08 -6.17 0.23
CA SER A 358 5.69 -5.22 1.14
C SER A 358 6.36 -5.95 2.31
N VAL A 359 7.12 -5.22 3.13
CA VAL A 359 7.74 -5.75 4.36
C VAL A 359 6.69 -6.37 5.31
N ARG A 360 5.43 -5.93 5.22
CA ARG A 360 4.30 -6.47 6.00
C ARG A 360 3.54 -7.59 5.29
N GLY A 361 4.02 -8.07 4.14
CA GLY A 361 3.41 -9.17 3.39
C GLY A 361 2.19 -8.80 2.54
N LEU A 362 1.86 -7.51 2.42
CA LEU A 362 0.77 -7.03 1.57
C LEU A 362 1.23 -6.83 0.13
N LEU A 363 0.38 -7.19 -0.82
CA LEU A 363 0.65 -6.91 -2.22
C LEU A 363 0.50 -5.40 -2.48
N SER A 364 1.58 -4.77 -2.94
CA SER A 364 1.64 -3.33 -3.22
C SER A 364 2.00 -3.06 -4.67
N HIS A 365 1.38 -2.02 -5.21
CA HIS A 365 1.58 -1.52 -6.57
C HIS A 365 2.29 -0.16 -6.57
N ARG A 366 3.23 0.03 -5.63
CA ARG A 366 4.01 1.27 -5.49
C ARG A 366 5.50 1.04 -5.49
N ILE A 367 6.19 2.00 -6.10
CA ILE A 367 7.60 2.26 -5.88
C ILE A 367 7.71 3.55 -5.08
N ASP A 368 8.33 3.47 -3.90
CA ASP A 368 8.59 4.61 -3.02
C ASP A 368 10.10 4.86 -2.93
N ILE A 369 10.52 6.09 -3.17
CA ILE A 369 11.89 6.57 -3.00
C ILE A 369 11.88 7.67 -1.93
N GLY A 370 12.76 7.54 -0.95
CA GLY A 370 12.97 8.51 0.11
C GLY A 370 14.17 9.40 -0.18
N VAL A 371 14.00 10.70 0.05
CA VAL A 371 15.05 11.70 -0.01
C VAL A 371 15.27 12.27 1.37
N PHE A 372 16.50 12.18 1.86
CA PHE A 372 16.88 12.54 3.21
C PHE A 372 17.95 13.63 3.19
N ALA A 373 17.92 14.50 4.18
CA ALA A 373 18.96 15.46 4.46
C ALA A 373 19.59 15.15 5.81
N SER A 374 20.91 15.13 5.88
CA SER A 374 21.68 15.05 7.13
C SER A 374 22.55 16.28 7.29
N ASN A 375 22.67 16.78 8.51
CA ASN A 375 23.58 17.87 8.87
C ASN A 375 24.82 17.40 9.66
N GLY A 376 25.07 16.08 9.68
CA GLY A 376 26.14 15.45 10.44
C GLY A 376 25.83 15.20 11.93
N ILE A 377 24.70 15.69 12.43
CA ILE A 377 24.21 15.46 13.81
C ILE A 377 22.88 14.71 13.77
N SER A 378 21.97 15.16 12.91
CA SER A 378 20.61 14.65 12.81
C SER A 378 20.20 14.49 11.34
N THR A 379 19.29 13.55 11.11
CA THR A 379 18.71 13.27 9.78
C THR A 379 17.25 13.74 9.74
N SER A 380 16.85 14.33 8.62
CA SER A 380 15.49 14.81 8.37
C SER A 380 14.49 13.65 8.28
N ALA A 381 13.19 13.97 8.44
CA ALA A 381 12.16 13.12 7.85
C ALA A 381 12.36 13.03 6.32
N PRO A 382 11.94 11.94 5.67
CA PRO A 382 12.04 11.84 4.22
C PRO A 382 11.06 12.79 3.52
N ALA A 383 11.50 13.36 2.40
CA ALA A 383 10.58 13.69 1.32
C ALA A 383 10.40 12.46 0.43
N PHE A 384 9.22 12.29 -0.18
CA PHE A 384 8.88 11.08 -0.93
C PHE A 384 8.72 11.33 -2.42
N ILE A 385 9.19 10.37 -3.22
CA ILE A 385 8.87 10.23 -4.64
C ILE A 385 8.17 8.89 -4.81
N THR A 386 6.90 8.90 -5.22
CA THR A 386 6.09 7.68 -5.41
C THR A 386 5.68 7.50 -6.87
N PHE A 387 5.84 6.29 -7.38
CA PHE A 387 5.21 5.85 -8.63
C PHE A 387 4.14 4.80 -8.28
N TYR A 388 2.88 5.11 -8.56
CA TYR A 388 1.76 4.18 -8.47
C TYR A 388 1.56 3.48 -9.80
N LEU A 389 1.66 2.16 -9.80
CA LEU A 389 1.42 1.32 -10.96
C LEU A 389 -0.03 0.86 -10.91
N LEU A 390 -0.82 1.08 -11.96
CA LEU A 390 -2.23 0.72 -11.93
C LEU A 390 -2.39 -0.82 -11.80
N PRO A 391 -3.12 -1.34 -10.79
CA PRO A 391 -3.26 -2.78 -10.57
C PRO A 391 -3.88 -3.54 -11.74
N ASN A 392 -4.76 -2.88 -12.48
CA ASN A 392 -5.41 -3.41 -13.67
C ASN A 392 -4.53 -3.36 -14.93
N GLU A 393 -3.31 -2.82 -14.87
CA GLU A 393 -2.38 -2.83 -15.99
C GLU A 393 -1.28 -3.88 -15.82
N ARG A 394 -0.82 -4.42 -16.94
CA ARG A 394 0.35 -5.32 -17.01
C ARG A 394 1.16 -4.97 -18.24
N HIS A 395 2.42 -4.61 -18.03
CA HIS A 395 3.35 -4.25 -19.09
C HIS A 395 4.33 -5.41 -19.31
N PHE A 396 4.58 -5.74 -20.58
CA PHE A 396 5.52 -6.76 -21.00
C PHE A 396 6.62 -6.14 -21.83
N TYR A 397 7.82 -6.71 -21.70
CA TYR A 397 9.02 -6.21 -22.35
C TYR A 397 9.64 -7.28 -23.24
N ASP A 398 10.19 -6.88 -24.38
CA ASP A 398 11.00 -7.76 -25.22
C ASP A 398 12.43 -7.92 -24.68
N ALA A 399 13.25 -8.72 -25.37
CA ALA A 399 14.64 -8.98 -24.98
C ALA A 399 15.53 -7.72 -25.01
N GLN A 400 15.11 -6.66 -25.70
CA GLN A 400 15.80 -5.37 -25.76
C GLN A 400 15.30 -4.38 -24.69
N GLY A 401 14.33 -4.78 -23.87
CA GLY A 401 13.73 -3.94 -22.82
C GLY A 401 12.71 -2.92 -23.34
N ARG A 402 12.23 -3.07 -24.58
CA ARG A 402 11.15 -2.24 -25.13
C ARG A 402 9.81 -2.83 -24.71
N VAL A 403 8.78 -2.00 -24.55
CA VAL A 403 7.43 -2.50 -24.22
C VAL A 403 6.89 -3.29 -25.40
N SER A 404 6.79 -4.61 -25.29
CA SER A 404 6.22 -5.45 -26.34
C SER A 404 4.69 -5.40 -26.33
N GLU A 405 4.09 -5.30 -25.14
CA GLU A 405 2.65 -5.37 -24.97
C GLU A 405 2.19 -4.69 -23.67
N ILE A 406 1.02 -4.05 -23.72
CA ILE A 406 0.33 -3.56 -22.52
C ILE A 406 -1.07 -4.17 -22.48
N TYR A 407 -1.38 -4.80 -21.36
CA TYR A 407 -2.71 -5.29 -21.05
C TYR A 407 -3.36 -4.40 -20.01
N TYR A 408 -4.56 -3.89 -20.28
CA TYR A 408 -5.22 -2.91 -19.42
C TYR A 408 -6.34 -3.46 -18.51
N GLN A 409 -6.43 -4.79 -18.43
CA GLN A 409 -7.41 -5.49 -17.60
C GLN A 409 -6.78 -6.70 -16.89
N ALA A 410 -5.58 -6.52 -16.34
CA ALA A 410 -4.85 -7.53 -15.57
C ALA A 410 -5.78 -8.33 -14.63
N HIS A 411 -5.63 -9.65 -14.59
CA HIS A 411 -6.43 -10.49 -13.70
C HIS A 411 -6.02 -10.28 -12.24
N ASN A 412 -6.95 -10.50 -11.31
CA ASN A 412 -6.65 -10.52 -9.88
C ASN A 412 -5.53 -11.56 -9.59
N PRO A 413 -4.35 -11.16 -9.11
CA PRO A 413 -3.23 -12.08 -8.89
C PRO A 413 -3.44 -13.05 -7.72
N ASP A 414 -4.43 -12.81 -6.85
CA ASP A 414 -4.69 -13.66 -5.70
C ASP A 414 -5.12 -15.09 -6.10
N LEU A 415 -4.58 -16.09 -5.39
CA LEU A 415 -4.96 -17.51 -5.51
C LEU A 415 -6.30 -17.80 -4.85
N GLY A 416 -6.71 -16.99 -3.86
CA GLY A 416 -7.87 -17.24 -3.03
C GLY A 416 -7.59 -18.17 -1.84
N LEU A 417 -6.32 -18.33 -1.47
CA LEU A 417 -5.95 -19.02 -0.23
C LEU A 417 -6.41 -18.20 0.99
N PRO A 418 -6.69 -18.85 2.13
CA PRO A 418 -7.08 -18.12 3.33
C PRO A 418 -5.98 -17.18 3.82
N THR A 419 -6.34 -15.92 4.09
CA THR A 419 -5.41 -14.93 4.64
C THR A 419 -4.98 -15.30 6.06
N SER A 420 -5.92 -15.79 6.87
CA SER A 420 -5.66 -16.24 8.24
C SER A 420 -5.09 -17.66 8.26
N PRO A 421 -4.03 -17.93 9.05
CA PRO A 421 -3.57 -19.30 9.30
C PRO A 421 -4.55 -20.10 10.19
N ARG A 422 -5.52 -19.44 10.82
CA ARG A 422 -6.58 -20.05 11.64
C ARG A 422 -7.87 -20.31 10.83
N ASP A 423 -7.75 -20.65 9.55
CA ASP A 423 -8.88 -21.00 8.69
C ASP A 423 -8.86 -22.50 8.36
N LEU A 424 -10.00 -23.19 8.55
CA LEU A 424 -10.12 -24.63 8.30
C LEU A 424 -9.96 -25.02 6.83
N ARG A 425 -10.05 -24.08 5.89
CA ARG A 425 -9.71 -24.34 4.48
C ARG A 425 -8.26 -24.78 4.30
N TRP A 426 -7.36 -24.41 5.20
CA TRP A 426 -5.99 -24.95 5.20
C TRP A 426 -5.94 -26.47 5.46
N LEU A 427 -6.84 -27.00 6.29
CA LEU A 427 -6.98 -28.45 6.48
C LEU A 427 -7.40 -29.13 5.17
N GLN A 428 -8.33 -28.51 4.43
CA GLN A 428 -8.73 -29.01 3.11
C GLN A 428 -7.61 -28.87 2.08
N ALA A 429 -6.81 -27.80 2.13
CA ALA A 429 -5.65 -27.60 1.26
C ALA A 429 -4.61 -28.70 1.45
N MET A 430 -4.23 -29.01 2.70
CA MET A 430 -3.30 -30.08 3.03
C MET A 430 -3.80 -31.43 2.48
N ARG A 431 -5.09 -31.73 2.66
CA ARG A 431 -5.71 -32.94 2.12
C ARG A 431 -5.65 -32.96 0.59
N ALA A 432 -6.14 -31.89 -0.05
CA ALA A 432 -6.30 -31.82 -1.49
C ALA A 432 -4.97 -31.94 -2.24
N ILE A 433 -3.88 -31.48 -1.65
CA ILE A 433 -2.55 -31.53 -2.28
C ILE A 433 -1.78 -32.84 -1.98
N SER A 434 -2.11 -33.50 -0.87
CA SER A 434 -1.39 -34.70 -0.43
C SER A 434 -1.99 -36.02 -0.93
N ILE A 435 -3.26 -36.03 -1.36
CA ILE A 435 -3.93 -37.23 -1.87
C ILE A 435 -3.37 -37.66 -3.24
N THR A 436 -2.96 -38.92 -3.32
CA THR A 436 -2.62 -39.63 -4.57
C THR A 436 -3.87 -40.18 -5.25
N GLY A 437 -3.88 -40.23 -6.58
CA GLY A 437 -4.99 -40.79 -7.34
C GLY A 437 -4.90 -40.54 -8.84
N GLU A 438 -5.82 -41.13 -9.61
CA GLU A 438 -5.81 -41.04 -11.08
C GLU A 438 -6.43 -39.73 -11.63
N GLY A 439 -7.16 -38.99 -10.79
CA GLY A 439 -7.83 -37.76 -11.18
C GLY A 439 -6.84 -36.64 -11.56
N LEU A 440 -7.28 -35.72 -12.43
CA LEU A 440 -6.46 -34.60 -12.90
C LEU A 440 -5.75 -33.83 -11.77
N ARG A 441 -6.46 -33.52 -10.68
CA ARG A 441 -5.90 -32.80 -9.53
C ARG A 441 -4.63 -33.49 -9.00
N SER A 442 -4.71 -34.79 -8.70
CA SER A 442 -3.59 -35.58 -8.20
C SER A 442 -2.46 -35.67 -9.24
N ARG A 443 -2.77 -35.92 -10.52
CA ARG A 443 -1.75 -35.95 -11.59
C ARG A 443 -0.98 -34.63 -11.74
N LEU A 444 -1.63 -33.49 -11.50
CA LEU A 444 -0.99 -32.17 -11.54
C LEU A 444 -0.14 -31.92 -10.29
N THR A 445 -0.66 -32.20 -9.09
CA THR A 445 0.07 -31.98 -7.84
C THR A 445 1.27 -32.92 -7.71
N GLU A 446 1.18 -34.16 -8.19
CA GLU A 446 2.28 -35.13 -8.18
C GLU A 446 3.50 -34.69 -9.00
N LYS A 447 3.29 -33.89 -10.05
CA LYS A 447 4.37 -33.30 -10.85
C LYS A 447 5.11 -32.17 -10.15
N LEU A 448 4.47 -31.51 -9.18
CA LEU A 448 4.95 -30.27 -8.56
C LEU A 448 5.40 -30.48 -7.11
N LEU A 449 4.83 -31.48 -6.43
CA LEU A 449 5.09 -31.77 -5.02
C LEU A 449 5.77 -33.15 -4.89
N PRO A 450 7.05 -33.19 -4.49
CA PRO A 450 7.80 -34.43 -4.34
C PRO A 450 7.12 -35.43 -3.40
N PRO A 451 7.27 -36.75 -3.61
CA PRO A 451 6.62 -37.76 -2.78
C PRO A 451 6.90 -37.62 -1.27
N ALA A 452 8.13 -37.23 -0.90
CA ALA A 452 8.51 -37.03 0.50
C ALA A 452 7.77 -35.86 1.16
N GLU A 453 7.70 -34.69 0.49
CA GLU A 453 6.96 -33.53 1.00
C GLU A 453 5.45 -33.81 1.06
N ARG A 454 4.94 -34.54 0.08
CA ARG A 454 3.53 -34.95 0.04
C ARG A 454 3.16 -35.87 1.21
N LEU A 455 4.03 -36.84 1.51
CA LEU A 455 3.90 -37.70 2.68
C LEU A 455 3.98 -36.90 3.98
N ALA A 456 4.92 -35.94 4.08
CA ALA A 456 5.05 -35.07 5.24
C ALA A 456 3.78 -34.25 5.50
N ILE A 457 3.19 -33.63 4.46
CA ILE A 457 1.93 -32.91 4.58
C ILE A 457 0.78 -33.85 4.98
N SER A 458 0.73 -35.06 4.42
CA SER A 458 -0.28 -36.06 4.80
C SER A 458 -0.18 -36.44 6.29
N GLN A 459 1.05 -36.62 6.80
CA GLN A 459 1.32 -36.91 8.21
C GLN A 459 0.91 -35.76 9.13
N LEU A 460 1.11 -34.49 8.72
CA LEU A 460 0.61 -33.33 9.46
C LEU A 460 -0.92 -33.26 9.46
N TRP A 461 -1.55 -33.61 8.34
CA TRP A 461 -3.00 -33.53 8.17
C TRP A 461 -3.78 -34.56 9.01
N GLN A 462 -3.27 -35.79 9.13
CA GLN A 462 -3.96 -36.90 9.81
C GLN A 462 -4.48 -36.55 11.22
N PRO A 463 -3.64 -36.11 12.19
CA PRO A 463 -4.11 -35.80 13.54
C PRO A 463 -5.06 -34.59 13.57
N LEU A 464 -4.86 -33.60 12.68
CA LEU A 464 -5.74 -32.44 12.58
C LEU A 464 -7.14 -32.83 12.07
N ASN A 465 -7.20 -33.79 11.14
CA ASN A 465 -8.47 -34.32 10.65
C ASN A 465 -9.21 -35.10 11.74
N GLU A 466 -8.52 -35.85 12.59
CA GLU A 466 -9.14 -36.52 13.74
C GLU A 466 -9.75 -35.51 14.72
N GLN A 467 -9.03 -34.42 15.03
CA GLN A 467 -9.55 -33.33 15.85
C GLN A 467 -10.79 -32.68 15.22
N TRP A 468 -10.76 -32.43 13.91
CA TRP A 468 -11.89 -31.87 13.16
C TRP A 468 -13.13 -32.78 13.20
N LEU A 469 -12.95 -34.08 12.96
CA LEU A 469 -14.05 -35.06 13.06
C LEU A 469 -14.61 -35.16 14.48
N ALA A 470 -13.75 -35.07 15.51
CA ALA A 470 -14.19 -35.04 16.90
C ALA A 470 -15.01 -33.78 17.22
N GLN A 471 -14.59 -32.62 16.73
CA GLN A 471 -15.32 -31.36 16.89
C GLN A 471 -16.69 -31.41 16.19
N GLN A 472 -16.75 -31.89 14.93
CA GLN A 472 -18.03 -32.00 14.21
C GLN A 472 -19.04 -32.92 14.91
N LYS A 473 -18.58 -34.02 15.53
CA LYS A 473 -19.46 -34.95 16.24
C LYS A 473 -20.20 -34.32 17.43
N ILE A 474 -19.60 -33.30 18.06
CA ILE A 474 -20.20 -32.63 19.22
C ILE A 474 -20.85 -31.28 18.88
N GLU A 475 -20.59 -30.71 17.70
CA GLU A 475 -21.15 -29.42 17.26
C GLU A 475 -22.67 -29.44 17.15
N SER A 476 -23.25 -30.58 16.79
CA SER A 476 -24.70 -30.75 16.69
C SER A 476 -25.42 -30.90 18.04
N ASP A 477 -24.68 -31.02 19.16
CA ASP A 477 -25.25 -31.17 20.50
C ASP A 477 -25.29 -29.81 21.22
N PRO A 478 -26.47 -29.21 21.42
CA PRO A 478 -26.60 -27.92 22.10
C PRO A 478 -26.05 -27.92 23.53
N ALA A 479 -26.01 -29.08 24.21
CA ALA A 479 -25.48 -29.19 25.56
C ALA A 479 -23.94 -29.12 25.62
N LYS A 480 -23.26 -29.29 24.49
CA LYS A 480 -21.79 -29.31 24.37
C LYS A 480 -21.22 -28.11 23.62
N LYS A 481 -21.98 -27.03 23.48
CA LYS A 481 -21.57 -25.84 22.73
C LYS A 481 -20.21 -25.26 23.18
N GLU A 482 -20.00 -25.16 24.49
CA GLU A 482 -18.73 -24.63 25.04
C GLU A 482 -17.54 -25.57 24.78
N GLU A 483 -17.77 -26.88 24.87
CA GLU A 483 -16.77 -27.91 24.55
C GLU A 483 -16.41 -27.88 23.06
N SER A 484 -17.42 -27.76 22.17
CA SER A 484 -17.25 -27.62 20.73
C SER A 484 -16.42 -26.38 20.37
N GLU A 485 -16.71 -25.22 20.95
CA GLU A 485 -15.93 -24.00 20.72
C GLU A 485 -14.49 -24.11 21.22
N LYS A 486 -14.26 -24.78 22.36
CA LYS A 486 -12.91 -25.06 22.87
C LYS A 486 -12.12 -25.97 21.93
N LEU A 487 -12.72 -27.06 21.45
CA LEU A 487 -12.09 -27.97 20.48
C LEU A 487 -11.81 -27.27 19.14
N LYS A 488 -12.77 -26.49 18.64
CA LYS A 488 -12.61 -25.69 17.42
C LYS A 488 -11.44 -24.73 17.55
N ASN A 489 -11.36 -23.97 18.65
CA ASN A 489 -10.25 -23.04 18.85
C ASN A 489 -8.90 -23.75 18.92
N ARG A 490 -8.80 -24.89 19.63
CA ARG A 490 -7.59 -25.70 19.66
C ARG A 490 -7.19 -26.21 18.27
N LEU A 491 -8.14 -26.72 17.50
CA LEU A 491 -7.91 -27.16 16.13
C LEU A 491 -7.38 -26.01 15.27
N LEU A 492 -7.97 -24.82 15.35
CA LEU A 492 -7.51 -23.65 14.61
C LEU A 492 -6.07 -23.26 14.97
N ASP A 493 -5.70 -23.34 16.25
CA ASP A 493 -4.33 -23.12 16.73
C ASP A 493 -3.36 -24.17 16.19
N ASP A 494 -3.75 -25.43 16.19
CA ASP A 494 -2.90 -26.53 15.74
C ASP A 494 -2.74 -26.55 14.20
N VAL A 495 -3.78 -26.18 13.45
CA VAL A 495 -3.69 -25.92 12.00
C VAL A 495 -2.68 -24.80 11.73
N ALA A 496 -2.80 -23.67 12.43
CA ALA A 496 -1.89 -22.54 12.25
C ALA A 496 -0.43 -22.93 12.53
N LYS A 497 -0.17 -23.72 13.58
CA LYS A 497 1.18 -24.24 13.88
C LYS A 497 1.69 -25.18 12.79
N ALA A 498 0.86 -26.13 12.34
CA ALA A 498 1.24 -27.11 11.32
C ALA A 498 1.63 -26.44 9.99
N LEU A 499 0.95 -25.34 9.61
CA LEU A 499 1.30 -24.56 8.42
C LEU A 499 2.71 -24.00 8.44
N HIS A 500 3.24 -23.66 9.62
CA HIS A 500 4.57 -23.12 9.82
C HIS A 500 5.62 -24.18 10.14
N GLN A 501 5.22 -25.44 10.31
CA GLN A 501 6.14 -26.53 10.60
C GLN A 501 6.99 -26.85 9.35
N PRO A 502 8.32 -26.95 9.49
CA PRO A 502 9.20 -27.42 8.41
C PRO A 502 8.84 -28.84 7.98
N LEU A 503 8.90 -29.11 6.67
CA LEU A 503 8.62 -30.44 6.13
C LEU A 503 9.81 -31.38 6.30
N SER A 504 9.53 -32.63 6.68
CA SER A 504 10.57 -33.67 6.75
C SER A 504 11.17 -33.92 5.37
N GLY A 505 12.50 -33.84 5.26
CA GLY A 505 13.23 -33.98 4.00
C GLY A 505 13.48 -32.67 3.23
N ASN A 506 12.78 -31.58 3.56
CA ASN A 506 13.07 -30.23 3.06
C ASN A 506 12.83 -29.18 4.17
N PRO A 507 13.77 -29.03 5.14
CA PRO A 507 13.60 -28.12 6.26
C PRO A 507 13.50 -26.64 5.87
N GLY A 508 13.89 -26.28 4.63
CA GLY A 508 13.74 -24.94 4.08
C GLY A 508 12.32 -24.62 3.59
N SER A 509 11.41 -25.60 3.60
CA SER A 509 10.02 -25.45 3.18
C SER A 509 9.07 -25.79 4.33
N THR A 510 7.93 -25.10 4.38
CA THR A 510 6.84 -25.38 5.32
C THR A 510 5.63 -25.95 4.57
N ALA A 511 4.67 -26.54 5.30
CA ALA A 511 3.44 -27.01 4.68
C ALA A 511 2.71 -25.90 3.91
N ARG A 512 2.66 -24.68 4.47
CA ARG A 512 2.10 -23.51 3.78
C ARG A 512 2.83 -23.19 2.48
N LEU A 513 4.16 -23.08 2.53
CA LEU A 513 4.96 -22.71 1.36
C LEU A 513 4.87 -23.75 0.26
N ALA A 514 4.91 -25.03 0.61
CA ALA A 514 4.76 -26.13 -0.34
C ALA A 514 3.38 -26.12 -1.02
N ILE A 515 2.30 -25.81 -0.28
CA ILE A 515 0.95 -25.64 -0.84
C ILE A 515 0.91 -24.46 -1.82
N GLU A 516 1.39 -23.29 -1.38
CA GLU A 516 1.42 -22.07 -2.19
C GLU A 516 2.22 -22.29 -3.50
N HIS A 517 3.44 -22.84 -3.40
CA HIS A 517 4.28 -23.14 -4.55
C HIS A 517 3.67 -24.15 -5.52
N SER A 518 3.02 -25.19 -5.00
CA SER A 518 2.37 -26.19 -5.84
C SER A 518 1.19 -25.59 -6.61
N LEU A 519 0.38 -24.74 -5.98
CA LEU A 519 -0.72 -24.06 -6.65
C LEU A 519 -0.23 -23.06 -7.70
N GLU A 520 0.78 -22.24 -7.39
CA GLU A 520 1.42 -21.36 -8.38
C GLU A 520 2.08 -22.17 -9.52
N GLY A 521 2.61 -23.35 -9.24
CA GLY A 521 3.12 -24.27 -10.26
C GLY A 521 2.04 -24.72 -11.25
N ILE A 522 0.82 -25.01 -10.78
CA ILE A 522 -0.32 -25.32 -11.66
C ILE A 522 -0.74 -24.08 -12.46
N VAL A 523 -0.77 -22.91 -11.83
CA VAL A 523 -1.06 -21.63 -12.51
C VAL A 523 -0.11 -21.41 -13.70
N ALA A 524 1.15 -21.84 -13.60
CA ALA A 524 2.17 -21.66 -14.62
C ALA A 524 2.06 -22.61 -15.84
N PHE A 525 1.19 -23.64 -15.82
CA PHE A 525 1.05 -24.55 -16.96
C PHE A 525 0.43 -23.87 -18.18
N THR A 526 1.15 -23.89 -19.30
CA THR A 526 0.69 -23.24 -20.55
C THR A 526 -0.31 -24.06 -21.35
N ASP A 527 -0.47 -25.33 -21.03
CA ASP A 527 -1.29 -26.30 -21.76
C ASP A 527 -2.43 -26.87 -20.91
N LEU A 528 -2.64 -26.38 -19.67
CA LEU A 528 -3.64 -26.93 -18.75
C LEU A 528 -5.04 -26.99 -19.38
N PHE A 529 -5.55 -25.88 -19.90
CA PHE A 529 -6.86 -25.88 -20.55
C PHE A 529 -6.85 -26.60 -21.90
N PRO A 530 -5.97 -26.28 -22.88
CA PRO A 530 -5.97 -26.96 -24.17
C PRO A 530 -5.82 -28.48 -24.09
N ALA A 531 -4.96 -28.99 -23.20
CA ALA A 531 -4.70 -30.43 -23.08
C ALA A 531 -5.80 -31.18 -22.30
N PHE A 532 -6.45 -30.53 -21.32
CA PHE A 532 -7.38 -31.19 -20.40
C PHE A 532 -8.82 -30.64 -20.47
N GLN A 533 -9.18 -29.82 -21.47
CA GLN A 533 -10.49 -29.14 -21.59
C GLN A 533 -11.70 -30.06 -21.35
N LYS A 534 -11.74 -31.27 -21.92
CA LYS A 534 -12.87 -32.19 -21.76
C LYS A 534 -13.02 -32.65 -20.31
N GLU A 535 -11.90 -32.99 -19.67
CA GLU A 535 -11.86 -33.42 -18.27
C GLU A 535 -12.20 -32.25 -17.34
N LEU A 536 -11.63 -31.07 -17.59
CA LEU A 536 -11.90 -29.84 -16.83
C LEU A 536 -13.36 -29.41 -16.92
N LEU A 537 -13.98 -29.43 -18.10
CA LEU A 537 -15.40 -29.09 -18.27
C LEU A 537 -16.32 -30.12 -17.61
N THR A 538 -15.93 -31.41 -17.64
CA THR A 538 -16.65 -32.47 -16.91
C THR A 538 -16.58 -32.27 -15.39
N LEU A 539 -15.40 -31.88 -14.88
CA LEU A 539 -15.21 -31.54 -13.47
C LEU A 539 -15.97 -30.26 -13.09
N ALA A 540 -15.98 -29.26 -13.97
CA ALA A 540 -16.70 -27.99 -13.75
C ALA A 540 -18.21 -28.23 -13.57
N ALA A 541 -18.80 -29.12 -14.37
CA ALA A 541 -20.22 -29.50 -14.23
C ALA A 541 -20.55 -30.20 -12.89
N LYS A 542 -19.53 -30.72 -12.19
CA LYS A 542 -19.65 -31.36 -10.87
C LYS A 542 -19.12 -30.49 -9.73
N SER A 543 -18.69 -29.26 -10.03
CA SER A 543 -18.13 -28.37 -9.01
C SER A 543 -19.19 -27.96 -7.99
N PRO A 544 -18.83 -27.82 -6.69
CA PRO A 544 -19.71 -27.19 -5.71
C PRO A 544 -19.93 -25.69 -5.99
N LYS A 545 -19.13 -25.06 -6.87
CA LYS A 545 -19.37 -23.69 -7.34
C LYS A 545 -20.36 -23.73 -8.49
N THR A 546 -21.59 -23.30 -8.24
CA THR A 546 -22.69 -23.35 -9.22
C THR A 546 -22.43 -22.54 -10.49
N THR A 547 -21.52 -21.56 -10.43
CA THR A 547 -21.12 -20.73 -11.57
C THR A 547 -19.93 -21.27 -12.36
N ALA A 548 -19.29 -22.37 -11.93
CA ALA A 548 -18.00 -22.83 -12.50
C ALA A 548 -18.00 -22.94 -14.03
N VAL A 549 -19.05 -23.54 -14.62
CA VAL A 549 -19.16 -23.69 -16.08
C VAL A 549 -19.27 -22.32 -16.77
N ALA A 550 -20.08 -21.41 -16.24
CA ALA A 550 -20.28 -20.07 -16.79
C ALA A 550 -19.03 -19.19 -16.64
N ASP A 551 -18.32 -19.32 -15.51
CA ASP A 551 -17.09 -18.59 -15.22
C ASP A 551 -15.96 -18.99 -16.16
N ILE A 552 -15.79 -20.29 -16.42
CA ILE A 552 -14.81 -20.80 -17.40
C ILE A 552 -15.17 -20.33 -18.80
N ALA A 553 -16.44 -20.45 -19.20
CA ALA A 553 -16.89 -20.00 -20.51
C ALA A 553 -16.65 -18.49 -20.71
N THR A 554 -16.88 -17.69 -19.68
CA THR A 554 -16.62 -16.24 -19.69
C THR A 554 -15.14 -15.94 -19.88
N GLU A 555 -14.26 -16.65 -19.17
CA GLU A 555 -12.81 -16.45 -19.26
C GLU A 555 -12.23 -16.95 -20.59
N VAL A 556 -12.70 -18.09 -21.10
CA VAL A 556 -12.35 -18.58 -22.45
C VAL A 556 -12.79 -17.58 -23.51
N LYS A 557 -14.03 -17.08 -23.43
CA LYS A 557 -14.52 -16.04 -24.34
C LYS A 557 -13.66 -14.78 -24.26
N ARG A 558 -13.27 -14.33 -23.05
CA ARG A 558 -12.37 -13.18 -22.88
C ARG A 558 -11.05 -13.40 -23.60
N LEU A 559 -10.46 -14.59 -23.50
CA LEU A 559 -9.22 -14.93 -24.20
C LEU A 559 -9.39 -15.01 -25.72
N GLN A 560 -10.54 -15.47 -26.23
CA GLN A 560 -10.86 -15.35 -27.66
C GLN A 560 -11.01 -13.89 -28.09
N ASP A 561 -11.69 -13.06 -27.29
CA ASP A 561 -11.92 -11.65 -27.56
C ASP A 561 -10.60 -10.85 -27.61
N LEU A 562 -9.55 -11.35 -26.94
CA LEU A 562 -8.18 -10.84 -26.97
C LEU A 562 -7.27 -11.55 -27.98
N ASN A 563 -7.77 -12.48 -28.78
CA ASN A 563 -6.99 -13.26 -29.73
C ASN A 563 -5.83 -14.04 -29.09
N ILE A 564 -6.09 -14.65 -27.93
CA ILE A 564 -5.15 -15.54 -27.20
C ILE A 564 -5.51 -17.01 -27.42
N LEU A 565 -6.81 -17.32 -27.42
CA LEU A 565 -7.34 -18.65 -27.74
C LEU A 565 -8.10 -18.62 -29.06
N LEU A 566 -7.94 -19.67 -29.85
CA LEU A 566 -8.70 -19.92 -31.07
C LEU A 566 -9.61 -21.13 -30.85
N GLU A 567 -10.78 -21.09 -31.46
CA GLU A 567 -11.69 -22.23 -31.49
C GLU A 567 -11.44 -23.01 -32.78
N GLU A 568 -11.12 -24.28 -32.64
CA GLU A 568 -10.88 -25.21 -33.73
C GLU A 568 -12.19 -25.85 -34.21
N ASN A 569 -12.12 -26.47 -35.39
CA ASN A 569 -13.20 -27.30 -35.93
C ASN A 569 -13.53 -28.43 -34.94
N GLY A 570 -14.74 -28.41 -34.37
CA GLY A 570 -15.17 -29.36 -33.33
C GLY A 570 -15.31 -28.77 -31.92
N GLY A 571 -15.13 -27.45 -31.75
CA GLY A 571 -15.41 -26.75 -30.50
C GLY A 571 -14.32 -26.90 -29.44
N THR A 572 -13.11 -27.30 -29.84
CA THR A 572 -11.92 -27.39 -28.98
C THR A 572 -11.10 -26.11 -29.07
N PHE A 573 -10.38 -25.76 -28.01
CA PHE A 573 -9.60 -24.50 -27.98
C PHE A 573 -8.10 -24.73 -27.97
N THR A 574 -7.39 -23.96 -28.78
CA THR A 574 -5.91 -23.94 -28.89
C THR A 574 -5.39 -22.53 -28.65
N THR A 575 -4.09 -22.40 -28.38
CA THR A 575 -3.45 -21.08 -28.31
C THR A 575 -3.25 -20.52 -29.71
N ALA A 576 -3.53 -19.22 -29.88
CA ALA A 576 -3.28 -18.51 -31.14
C ALA A 576 -1.79 -18.50 -31.52
N THR A 577 -0.93 -18.48 -30.50
CA THR A 577 0.52 -18.63 -30.62
C THR A 577 0.91 -20.08 -30.37
N ALA A 578 1.76 -20.64 -31.24
CA ALA A 578 2.27 -22.01 -31.08
C ALA A 578 2.95 -22.21 -29.70
N PRO A 579 2.83 -23.39 -29.06
CA PRO A 579 3.32 -23.63 -27.69
C PRO A 579 4.80 -23.28 -27.46
N ASP A 580 5.65 -23.54 -28.45
CA ASP A 580 7.10 -23.24 -28.43
C ASP A 580 7.42 -21.75 -28.59
N LYS A 581 6.44 -20.94 -29.00
CA LYS A 581 6.57 -19.49 -29.27
C LYS A 581 5.79 -18.60 -28.30
N LEU A 582 5.19 -19.18 -27.26
CA LEU A 582 4.42 -18.42 -26.27
C LEU A 582 5.28 -17.34 -25.60
N THR A 583 4.84 -16.09 -25.76
CA THR A 583 5.45 -14.92 -25.14
C THR A 583 5.17 -14.89 -23.63
N SER A 584 5.85 -14.00 -22.90
CA SER A 584 5.51 -13.75 -21.49
C SER A 584 4.08 -13.25 -21.30
N ALA A 585 3.54 -12.54 -22.29
CA ALA A 585 2.15 -12.08 -22.29
C ALA A 585 1.18 -13.26 -22.44
N ASP A 586 1.41 -14.14 -23.42
CA ASP A 586 0.59 -15.34 -23.63
C ASP A 586 0.52 -16.21 -22.36
N ARG A 587 1.68 -16.43 -21.71
CA ARG A 587 1.78 -17.19 -20.45
C ARG A 587 0.97 -16.54 -19.33
N TYR A 588 0.99 -15.21 -19.24
CA TYR A 588 0.19 -14.46 -18.25
C TYR A 588 -1.31 -14.53 -18.52
N TYR A 589 -1.73 -14.52 -19.78
CA TYR A 589 -3.15 -14.68 -20.11
C TYR A 589 -3.66 -16.07 -19.72
N LEU A 590 -2.88 -17.11 -20.03
CA LEU A 590 -3.20 -18.49 -19.66
C LEU A 590 -3.19 -18.68 -18.14
N SER A 591 -2.28 -18.03 -17.42
CA SER A 591 -2.26 -18.08 -15.96
C SER A 591 -3.53 -17.52 -15.33
N GLY A 592 -4.16 -16.51 -15.94
CA GLY A 592 -5.47 -15.98 -15.52
C GLY A 592 -6.57 -17.04 -15.62
N LEU A 593 -6.64 -17.75 -16.75
CA LEU A 593 -7.57 -18.87 -16.93
C LEU A 593 -7.28 -20.01 -15.94
N ASN A 594 -6.00 -20.32 -15.70
CA ASN A 594 -5.61 -21.36 -14.76
C ASN A 594 -6.01 -21.02 -13.32
N ARG A 595 -5.92 -19.74 -12.91
CA ARG A 595 -6.43 -19.30 -11.60
C ARG A 595 -7.94 -19.50 -11.48
N THR A 596 -8.70 -19.22 -12.55
CA THR A 596 -10.14 -19.50 -12.59
C THR A 596 -10.42 -21.00 -12.50
N LEU A 597 -9.71 -21.82 -13.26
CA LEU A 597 -9.83 -23.29 -13.19
C LEU A 597 -9.46 -23.84 -11.82
N LEU A 598 -8.43 -23.29 -11.17
CA LEU A 598 -8.04 -23.65 -9.81
C LEU A 598 -9.17 -23.38 -8.83
N SER A 599 -9.71 -22.15 -8.80
CA SER A 599 -10.73 -21.79 -7.80
C SER A 599 -12.12 -22.32 -8.09
N GLN A 600 -12.44 -22.60 -9.36
CA GLN A 600 -13.77 -23.06 -9.75
C GLN A 600 -13.87 -24.58 -9.92
N VAL A 601 -12.76 -25.28 -10.19
CA VAL A 601 -12.79 -26.69 -10.60
C VAL A 601 -11.81 -27.55 -9.81
N LEU A 602 -10.54 -27.16 -9.80
CA LEU A 602 -9.49 -28.03 -9.25
C LEU A 602 -9.41 -27.97 -7.73
N PHE A 603 -9.70 -26.84 -7.07
CA PHE A 603 -9.68 -26.69 -5.61
C PHE A 603 -10.83 -25.80 -5.08
N PRO A 604 -12.09 -26.01 -5.51
CA PRO A 604 -13.21 -25.12 -5.19
C PRO A 604 -13.60 -25.07 -3.71
N GLU A 605 -13.21 -26.07 -2.92
CA GLU A 605 -13.41 -26.13 -1.48
C GLU A 605 -12.34 -25.39 -0.67
N VAL A 606 -11.20 -25.09 -1.31
CA VAL A 606 -10.05 -24.42 -0.67
C VAL A 606 -9.99 -22.96 -1.06
N LEU A 607 -10.17 -22.67 -2.35
CA LEU A 607 -9.87 -21.37 -2.93
C LEU A 607 -11.13 -20.51 -3.06
N GLU A 608 -11.04 -19.29 -2.54
CA GLU A 608 -12.07 -18.26 -2.66
C GLU A 608 -11.43 -16.96 -3.11
N ARG A 609 -11.75 -16.55 -4.35
CA ARG A 609 -11.22 -15.33 -4.95
C ARG A 609 -12.26 -14.65 -5.82
N SER A 610 -12.09 -13.34 -6.00
CA SER A 610 -12.82 -12.61 -7.03
C SER A 610 -12.27 -12.99 -8.41
N LEU A 611 -13.17 -13.30 -9.35
CA LEU A 611 -12.85 -13.53 -10.76
C LEU A 611 -12.78 -12.23 -11.57
N ALA A 612 -13.14 -11.10 -10.96
CA ALA A 612 -13.02 -9.81 -11.61
C ALA A 612 -11.54 -9.48 -11.90
N PRO A 613 -11.26 -8.62 -12.89
CA PRO A 613 -9.93 -8.03 -13.08
C PRO A 613 -9.42 -7.40 -11.78
N ALA A 614 -8.10 -7.28 -11.63
CA ALA A 614 -7.48 -6.61 -10.50
C ALA A 614 -8.13 -5.24 -10.28
N TRP A 615 -8.61 -5.03 -9.07
CA TRP A 615 -9.39 -3.85 -8.73
C TRP A 615 -8.50 -2.63 -8.75
N VAL A 616 -9.03 -1.53 -9.29
CA VAL A 616 -8.41 -0.22 -9.26
C VAL A 616 -9.48 0.81 -8.92
N ASP A 617 -9.10 1.84 -8.18
CA ASP A 617 -10.05 2.88 -7.81
C ASP A 617 -10.51 3.63 -9.08
N PRO A 618 -11.83 3.73 -9.34
CA PRO A 618 -12.36 4.39 -10.53
C PRO A 618 -12.08 5.90 -10.56
N ARG A 619 -11.53 6.48 -9.48
CA ARG A 619 -11.02 7.87 -9.47
C ARG A 619 -9.64 8.01 -10.11
N LEU A 620 -8.94 6.90 -10.37
CA LEU A 620 -7.57 6.91 -10.92
C LEU A 620 -7.50 6.57 -12.42
N THR A 621 -8.43 5.76 -12.92
CA THR A 621 -8.45 5.31 -14.32
C THR A 621 -9.83 4.77 -14.70
N THR A 622 -10.18 4.89 -15.98
CA THR A 622 -11.33 4.15 -16.56
C THR A 622 -10.88 2.77 -17.03
N PRO A 623 -11.60 1.67 -16.75
CA PRO A 623 -11.25 0.33 -17.21
C PRO A 623 -11.22 0.22 -18.75
N LYS A 624 -10.27 -0.55 -19.28
CA LYS A 624 -10.00 -0.69 -20.72
C LYS A 624 -9.97 -2.18 -21.10
N PRO A 625 -11.00 -2.70 -21.78
CA PRO A 625 -11.13 -4.14 -22.03
C PRO A 625 -10.35 -4.58 -23.28
N TRP A 626 -9.08 -4.17 -23.38
CA TRP A 626 -8.22 -4.49 -24.53
C TRP A 626 -6.76 -4.71 -24.11
N ARG A 627 -5.98 -5.22 -25.06
CA ARG A 627 -4.52 -5.24 -25.02
C ARG A 627 -3.96 -4.57 -26.27
N ASP A 628 -2.78 -3.97 -26.14
CA ASP A 628 -2.06 -3.35 -27.25
C ASP A 628 -0.69 -4.01 -27.44
N VAL A 629 -0.48 -4.62 -28.60
CA VAL A 629 0.79 -5.25 -29.00
C VAL A 629 1.59 -4.24 -29.83
N ASN A 630 2.72 -3.79 -29.28
CA ASN A 630 3.56 -2.80 -29.93
C ASN A 630 4.34 -3.38 -31.11
N ARG A 631 4.59 -2.54 -32.10
CA ARG A 631 5.37 -2.87 -33.29
C ARG A 631 6.54 -1.92 -33.42
N TYR A 632 7.70 -2.48 -33.72
CA TYR A 632 8.94 -1.74 -33.88
C TYR A 632 9.56 -2.05 -35.24
N ASP A 633 10.26 -1.07 -35.83
CA ASP A 633 11.11 -1.33 -36.98
C ASP A 633 12.46 -1.95 -36.57
N GLU A 634 13.32 -2.23 -37.56
CA GLU A 634 14.66 -2.80 -37.35
C GLU A 634 15.58 -1.92 -36.50
N SER A 635 15.38 -0.60 -36.53
CA SER A 635 16.11 0.36 -35.69
C SER A 635 15.60 0.41 -34.25
N GLY A 636 14.48 -0.25 -33.99
CA GLY A 636 13.79 -0.27 -32.72
C GLY A 636 12.92 0.94 -32.43
N ARG A 637 12.57 1.72 -33.45
CA ARG A 637 11.59 2.81 -33.34
C ARG A 637 10.18 2.23 -33.36
N LEU A 638 9.31 2.75 -32.47
CA LEU A 638 7.90 2.39 -32.45
C LEU A 638 7.23 2.83 -33.77
N ILE A 639 6.63 1.89 -34.48
CA ILE A 639 5.89 2.12 -35.74
C ILE A 639 4.37 1.95 -35.58
N GLY A 640 3.90 1.84 -34.34
CA GLY A 640 2.50 1.74 -33.95
C GLY A 640 2.20 0.49 -33.12
N TRP A 641 0.92 0.14 -32.98
CA TRP A 641 0.49 -1.05 -32.25
C TRP A 641 -0.73 -1.70 -32.89
N ILE A 642 -1.02 -2.92 -32.44
CA ILE A 642 -2.25 -3.66 -32.75
C ILE A 642 -3.07 -3.73 -31.47
N ARG A 643 -4.32 -3.28 -31.52
CA ARG A 643 -5.28 -3.42 -30.43
C ARG A 643 -6.18 -4.62 -30.66
N HIS A 644 -6.30 -5.49 -29.64
CA HIS A 644 -7.29 -6.56 -29.61
C HIS A 644 -8.38 -6.26 -28.59
N GLN A 645 -9.63 -6.20 -29.04
CA GLN A 645 -10.79 -5.86 -28.20
C GLN A 645 -12.07 -6.47 -28.78
N GLY A 646 -12.72 -7.37 -28.04
CA GLY A 646 -14.01 -7.93 -28.46
C GLY A 646 -13.95 -8.62 -29.82
N ARG A 647 -12.88 -9.39 -30.08
CA ARG A 647 -12.52 -10.04 -31.36
C ARG A 647 -12.19 -9.07 -32.50
N ARG A 648 -12.28 -7.75 -32.29
CA ARG A 648 -11.79 -6.75 -33.24
C ARG A 648 -10.27 -6.66 -33.12
N THR A 649 -9.60 -6.63 -34.27
CA THR A 649 -8.17 -6.33 -34.39
C THR A 649 -8.04 -5.03 -35.16
N ALA A 650 -7.47 -4.01 -34.53
CA ALA A 650 -7.33 -2.68 -35.12
C ALA A 650 -5.87 -2.23 -35.09
N TRP A 651 -5.44 -1.59 -36.18
CA TRP A 651 -4.08 -1.10 -36.34
C TRP A 651 -4.02 0.38 -35.98
N PHE A 652 -2.99 0.76 -35.25
CA PHE A 652 -2.71 2.13 -34.88
C PHE A 652 -1.30 2.51 -35.33
N ASP A 653 -1.13 3.78 -35.70
CA ASP A 653 0.17 4.38 -35.95
C ASP A 653 0.83 4.88 -34.63
N PRO A 654 2.09 5.36 -34.66
CA PRO A 654 2.76 5.86 -33.46
C PRO A 654 2.11 7.08 -32.80
N GLU A 655 1.21 7.77 -33.51
CA GLU A 655 0.49 8.96 -33.07
C GLU A 655 -0.88 8.61 -32.45
N GLY A 656 -1.29 7.33 -32.46
CA GLY A 656 -2.56 6.88 -31.90
C GLY A 656 -3.76 7.03 -32.82
N ARG A 657 -3.52 7.20 -34.13
CA ARG A 657 -4.56 7.22 -35.15
C ARG A 657 -4.86 5.80 -35.65
N HIS A 658 -6.12 5.52 -35.92
CA HIS A 658 -6.56 4.24 -36.48
C HIS A 658 -6.17 4.11 -37.96
N LEU A 659 -5.66 2.95 -38.34
CA LEU A 659 -5.23 2.60 -39.70
C LEU A 659 -6.23 1.60 -40.30
N PRO A 660 -7.28 2.07 -41.00
CA PRO A 660 -8.38 1.20 -41.47
C PRO A 660 -7.93 0.16 -42.50
N GLU A 661 -6.94 0.48 -43.31
CA GLU A 661 -6.37 -0.43 -44.32
C GLU A 661 -5.02 -1.04 -43.86
N GLY A 662 -4.72 -0.95 -42.57
CA GLY A 662 -3.50 -1.47 -41.98
C GLY A 662 -2.26 -0.58 -42.23
N PRO A 663 -1.07 -1.06 -41.84
CA PRO A 663 0.15 -0.24 -41.78
C PRO A 663 0.76 0.12 -43.13
N LYS A 664 0.26 -0.46 -44.24
CA LYS A 664 0.77 -0.19 -45.59
C LYS A 664 0.20 1.08 -46.22
N LYS A 665 -0.84 1.68 -45.62
CA LYS A 665 -1.49 2.92 -46.09
C LYS A 665 -1.59 3.96 -44.95
N PRO A 666 -0.46 4.45 -44.41
CA PRO A 666 -0.45 5.38 -43.28
C PRO A 666 -1.10 6.74 -43.60
N GLU A 667 -1.19 7.11 -44.88
CA GLU A 667 -1.87 8.32 -45.35
C GLU A 667 -3.38 8.31 -45.07
N LEU A 668 -3.98 7.14 -44.85
CA LEU A 668 -5.40 6.96 -44.52
C LEU A 668 -5.66 6.92 -43.00
N ALA A 669 -4.68 7.29 -42.17
CA ALA A 669 -4.80 7.28 -40.72
C ALA A 669 -5.89 8.25 -40.23
N GLN A 670 -6.77 7.77 -39.34
CA GLN A 670 -7.92 8.52 -38.85
C GLN A 670 -7.81 8.80 -37.33
N PRO A 671 -8.13 10.02 -36.87
CA PRO A 671 -8.15 10.32 -35.45
C PRO A 671 -9.24 9.51 -34.73
N VAL A 672 -8.97 9.18 -33.47
CA VAL A 672 -9.86 8.37 -32.62
C VAL A 672 -10.25 9.15 -31.37
N VAL A 673 -11.46 8.91 -30.89
CA VAL A 673 -11.93 9.38 -29.59
C VAL A 673 -12.24 8.19 -28.68
N TYR A 674 -12.01 8.38 -27.38
CA TYR A 674 -12.25 7.40 -26.32
C TYR A 674 -13.45 7.81 -25.49
N GLU A 675 -14.41 6.91 -25.35
CA GLU A 675 -15.71 7.19 -24.72
C GLU A 675 -16.05 6.09 -23.71
N LYS A 676 -16.75 6.47 -22.64
CA LYS A 676 -17.21 5.54 -21.62
C LYS A 676 -18.53 4.93 -22.08
N THR A 677 -18.57 3.60 -22.15
CA THR A 677 -19.79 2.84 -22.45
C THR A 677 -20.77 2.87 -21.26
N GLU A 678 -22.01 2.42 -21.48
CA GLU A 678 -23.00 2.23 -20.40
C GLU A 678 -22.50 1.30 -19.28
N LYS A 679 -21.62 0.35 -19.62
CA LYS A 679 -20.99 -0.58 -18.66
C LYS A 679 -19.83 0.06 -17.88
N GLY A 680 -19.53 1.33 -18.13
CA GLY A 680 -18.50 2.07 -17.45
C GLY A 680 -17.07 1.77 -17.87
N VAL A 681 -16.88 1.00 -18.94
CA VAL A 681 -15.56 0.71 -19.55
C VAL A 681 -15.33 1.59 -20.77
N LEU A 682 -14.07 1.80 -21.15
CA LEU A 682 -13.72 2.53 -22.37
C LEU A 682 -14.05 1.70 -23.62
N ASP A 683 -14.53 2.41 -24.63
CA ASP A 683 -14.49 2.01 -26.03
C ASP A 683 -13.89 3.16 -26.85
N TRP A 684 -13.62 2.90 -28.12
CA TRP A 684 -13.06 3.88 -29.04
C TRP A 684 -13.80 3.87 -30.38
N ARG A 685 -13.85 5.02 -31.04
CA ARG A 685 -14.40 5.18 -32.39
C ARG A 685 -13.61 6.18 -33.20
N VAL A 686 -13.67 6.04 -34.52
CA VAL A 686 -13.16 7.05 -35.44
C VAL A 686 -13.97 8.34 -35.27
N ARG A 687 -13.27 9.47 -35.28
CA ARG A 687 -13.87 10.80 -35.11
C ARG A 687 -14.75 11.21 -36.28
#